data_AF-A0A9P6Y5E9-F1
#
_entry.id   AF-A0A9P6Y5E9-F1
#
_cell.length_a   1.000
_cell.length_b   1.000
_cell.length_c   1.000
_cell.angle_alpha   90.00
_cell.angle_beta   90.00
_cell.angle_gamma   90.00
#
_symmetry.space_group_name_H-M   'P 1'
#
loop_
_entity.id
_entity.type
_entity.pdbx_description
1 polymer ?
#
loop_
_entity_poly.entity_id
_entity_poly.type
_entity_poly.pdbx_seq_one_letter_code
_entity_poly.pdbx_strand_id
1 'polypeptide(L)'
;MTNAIENTIYPVPQRLLTDKKLPKPFISSFEGYKQKWQESVDNPSKFFGNLAKELLHWTKPFETVLSGSLSNGDVAWFLEGELNASFNCVDRHALKTPNKIAIIHEGDEPGNVHKISYRELLQEVCRVANVLKSLNVQKGDTVAIYMPMVPEAIYAMIACARLGVVHSVIFAGFSFESLRDRINDCGARIILTADEGRRGGKNIAIKHIVDEALKNTPTIEHVLILRRTGLNIPLTPGRDLWWHEELAKARPYCPPIAVNAEHPLFLLHTSGSTGIAKGMIHATAGYLLGAAATVKYIFDYHEDDVYACIADIGWIIGHTYIVYGPLCLGATTVLFESTPTYPTPSRFWQMVENHKITQFYTAPTAIRALRRLGDQWIDKCDLSSLRVIGSVGEPINPETWEWYYQKIGQGQCAVVDTYWQTETGSIIITPLPGATATKPGSATFPFFGIKPVLLDLTTGAELKGNDVTGVLAISQPWPSMARSVYRNHDRYLNTYLNPYKGYYFTGDGATRDKDGYIWINGRVDDIINVSGHRLSTVEIESALSLHPSVAETAVVGGHDDLTGQCIHAFVILKSNLDDSKGLEKELALQVRKVIGSFATPKRIYVTNDLPRTRSGKIMRRILQKVINKEQDSLGDISALADHSVLNELVKHIMSAQQLPKLVFVTGNKNKLAEVQAILKGVIDVESHNLDLPELQGETQEIAKQKCKIAAETLNGPCITEDTSLCFNAMNGLPGPYIKWFLSSLGHDGLNKMLAGFDDKSAFALCTFGYCEGPGHEPVIFEGKTPGKIVPSRGPTTFGWDSVFQPDGYEQTYAELDKSIKNSISHRSRALDELKKYFQQKEQ
;
A
#
# COMPACT_ATOMS: atom_id res chain seq x y z
N MET A 1 -24.27 -15.76 -11.81
CA MET A 1 -23.57 -15.37 -13.05
C MET A 1 -22.05 -15.30 -12.88
N THR A 2 -21.49 -15.09 -11.68
CA THR A 2 -20.05 -14.81 -11.46
C THR A 2 -19.12 -16.03 -11.50
N ASN A 3 -19.51 -17.20 -10.97
CA ASN A 3 -18.74 -18.44 -11.16
C ASN A 3 -18.60 -18.86 -12.65
N ALA A 4 -19.44 -18.30 -13.53
CA ALA A 4 -19.34 -18.53 -14.97
C ALA A 4 -18.23 -17.69 -15.62
N ILE A 5 -17.93 -16.48 -15.09
CA ILE A 5 -16.93 -15.57 -15.68
C ILE A 5 -15.51 -16.06 -15.40
N GLU A 6 -15.20 -16.50 -14.18
CA GLU A 6 -13.86 -17.03 -13.83
C GLU A 6 -13.47 -18.29 -14.62
N ASN A 7 -14.45 -19.04 -15.11
CA ASN A 7 -14.24 -20.23 -15.93
C ASN A 7 -14.36 -19.97 -17.45
N THR A 8 -14.61 -18.74 -17.88
CA THR A 8 -14.74 -18.42 -19.30
C THR A 8 -13.35 -18.32 -19.93
N ILE A 9 -13.11 -19.12 -20.97
CA ILE A 9 -11.88 -19.09 -21.76
C ILE A 9 -12.12 -18.22 -22.99
N TYR A 10 -11.31 -17.17 -23.13
CA TYR A 10 -11.32 -16.29 -24.29
C TYR A 10 -10.30 -16.82 -25.30
N PRO A 11 -10.75 -17.22 -26.50
CA PRO A 11 -9.82 -17.73 -27.52
C PRO A 11 -8.90 -16.61 -28.02
N VAL A 12 -7.81 -17.01 -28.66
CA VAL A 12 -6.95 -16.08 -29.42
C VAL A 12 -7.83 -15.30 -30.42
N PRO A 13 -7.76 -13.95 -30.44
CA PRO A 13 -8.55 -13.15 -31.37
C PRO A 13 -8.27 -13.54 -32.82
N GLN A 14 -9.31 -13.91 -33.56
CA GLN A 14 -9.18 -14.40 -34.95
C GLN A 14 -8.52 -13.37 -35.87
N ARG A 15 -8.67 -12.08 -35.57
CA ARG A 15 -8.04 -10.98 -36.31
C ARG A 15 -6.51 -11.15 -36.36
N LEU A 16 -5.87 -11.59 -35.27
CA LEU A 16 -4.41 -11.80 -35.22
C LEU A 16 -3.94 -12.99 -36.09
N LEU A 17 -4.82 -13.95 -36.38
CA LEU A 17 -4.47 -15.17 -37.11
C LEU A 17 -4.86 -15.14 -38.58
N THR A 18 -5.91 -14.39 -38.93
CA THR A 18 -6.56 -14.47 -40.25
C THR A 18 -6.52 -13.18 -41.06
N ASP A 19 -6.35 -12.02 -40.42
CA ASP A 19 -6.30 -10.74 -41.12
C ASP A 19 -4.94 -10.59 -41.83
N LYS A 20 -4.97 -10.69 -43.17
CA LYS A 20 -3.78 -10.57 -44.01
C LYS A 20 -3.12 -9.18 -43.98
N LYS A 21 -3.80 -8.17 -43.41
CA LYS A 21 -3.23 -6.83 -43.21
C LYS A 21 -2.36 -6.76 -41.95
N LEU A 22 -2.54 -7.69 -41.01
CA LEU A 22 -1.74 -7.75 -39.80
C LEU A 22 -0.53 -8.66 -40.01
N PRO A 23 0.60 -8.39 -39.32
CA PRO A 23 1.72 -9.31 -39.36
C PRO A 23 1.35 -10.64 -38.70
N LYS A 24 1.95 -11.72 -39.21
CA LYS A 24 1.74 -13.04 -38.63
C LYS A 24 2.42 -13.11 -37.25
N PRO A 25 1.73 -13.60 -36.20
CA PRO A 25 2.34 -13.73 -34.88
C PRO A 25 3.57 -14.61 -34.89
N PHE A 26 4.58 -14.28 -34.08
CA PHE A 26 5.79 -15.10 -33.97
C PHE A 26 5.49 -16.52 -33.48
N ILE A 27 4.47 -16.66 -32.63
CA ILE A 27 3.91 -17.93 -32.16
C ILE A 27 2.40 -17.89 -32.36
N SER A 28 1.89 -18.77 -33.22
CA SER A 28 0.49 -18.76 -33.66
C SER A 28 -0.32 -19.99 -33.23
N SER A 29 0.22 -20.80 -32.31
CA SER A 29 -0.48 -21.97 -31.75
C SER A 29 0.07 -22.33 -30.37
N PHE A 30 -0.79 -22.93 -29.54
CA PHE A 30 -0.42 -23.36 -28.19
C PHE A 30 0.64 -24.47 -28.22
N GLU A 31 0.59 -25.38 -29.20
CA GLU A 31 1.61 -26.41 -29.42
C GLU A 31 2.97 -25.79 -29.77
N GLY A 32 2.98 -24.75 -30.61
CA GLY A 32 4.21 -24.03 -30.97
C GLY A 32 4.83 -23.32 -29.77
N TYR A 33 3.99 -22.72 -28.91
CA TYR A 33 4.42 -22.19 -27.61
C TYR A 33 5.04 -23.30 -26.75
N LYS A 34 4.31 -24.40 -26.54
CA LYS A 34 4.73 -25.50 -25.66
C LYS A 34 6.05 -26.10 -26.11
N GLN A 35 6.26 -26.29 -27.42
CA GLN A 35 7.51 -26.81 -27.96
C GLN A 35 8.69 -25.88 -27.64
N LYS A 36 8.55 -24.57 -27.87
CA LYS A 36 9.62 -23.60 -27.57
C LYS A 36 9.86 -23.45 -26.08
N TRP A 37 8.81 -23.42 -25.27
CA TRP A 37 8.95 -23.38 -23.81
C TRP A 37 9.68 -24.63 -23.30
N GLN A 38 9.32 -25.81 -23.77
CA GLN A 38 9.99 -27.06 -23.41
C GLN A 38 11.48 -27.03 -23.80
N GLU A 39 11.82 -26.61 -25.03
CA GLU A 39 13.21 -26.45 -25.46
C GLU A 39 13.98 -25.48 -24.55
N SER A 40 13.37 -24.36 -24.18
CA SER A 40 14.00 -23.33 -23.34
C SER A 40 14.28 -23.77 -21.91
N VAL A 41 13.53 -24.75 -21.39
CA VAL A 41 13.65 -25.28 -20.03
C VAL A 41 14.53 -26.54 -19.98
N ASP A 42 14.44 -27.40 -21.00
CA ASP A 42 15.24 -28.63 -21.06
C ASP A 42 16.66 -28.37 -21.56
N ASN A 43 16.83 -27.40 -22.46
CA ASN A 43 18.10 -27.07 -23.10
C ASN A 43 18.38 -25.56 -23.06
N PRO A 44 18.39 -24.91 -21.88
CA PRO A 44 18.50 -23.46 -21.76
C PRO A 44 19.74 -22.89 -22.44
N SER A 45 20.90 -23.55 -22.31
CA SER A 45 22.15 -23.09 -22.94
C SER A 45 22.06 -23.04 -24.47
N LYS A 46 21.41 -24.02 -25.09
CA LYS A 46 21.22 -24.02 -26.55
C LYS A 46 20.21 -22.95 -26.97
N PHE A 47 19.06 -22.92 -26.30
CA PHE A 47 17.96 -22.00 -26.62
C PHE A 47 18.41 -20.54 -26.50
N PHE A 48 18.92 -20.16 -25.33
CA PHE A 48 19.36 -18.79 -25.07
C PHE A 48 20.66 -18.44 -25.79
N GLY A 49 21.55 -19.40 -26.03
CA GLY A 49 22.74 -19.18 -26.87
C GLY A 49 22.39 -18.78 -28.30
N ASN A 50 21.36 -19.40 -28.88
CA ASN A 50 20.86 -19.02 -30.21
C ASN A 50 20.14 -17.67 -30.17
N LEU A 51 19.24 -17.48 -29.20
CA LEU A 51 18.46 -16.25 -29.08
C LEU A 51 19.35 -15.01 -28.82
N ALA A 52 20.41 -15.17 -28.03
CA ALA A 52 21.38 -14.11 -27.76
C ALA A 52 22.18 -13.69 -29.00
N LYS A 53 22.51 -14.63 -29.89
CA LYS A 53 23.17 -14.35 -31.17
C LYS A 53 22.22 -13.70 -32.19
N GLU A 54 20.93 -14.05 -32.12
CA GLU A 54 19.89 -13.49 -32.98
C GLU A 54 19.55 -12.05 -32.60
N LEU A 55 19.27 -11.79 -31.32
CA LEU A 55 18.69 -10.53 -30.87
C LEU A 55 19.74 -9.48 -30.48
N LEU A 56 20.94 -9.89 -30.06
CA LEU A 56 21.97 -8.98 -29.58
C LEU A 56 23.19 -8.96 -30.50
N HIS A 57 23.77 -7.79 -30.64
CA HIS A 57 25.08 -7.58 -31.26
C HIS A 57 26.17 -7.64 -30.19
N TRP A 58 27.18 -8.45 -30.48
CA TRP A 58 28.32 -8.73 -29.62
C TRP A 58 29.59 -8.17 -30.24
N THR A 59 30.33 -7.37 -29.49
CA THR A 59 31.69 -6.94 -29.84
C THR A 59 32.67 -8.09 -29.72
N LYS A 60 32.46 -8.96 -28.72
CA LYS A 60 33.17 -10.24 -28.56
C LYS A 60 32.13 -11.34 -28.27
N PRO A 61 32.13 -12.46 -28.99
CA PRO A 61 31.20 -13.55 -28.74
C PRO A 61 31.45 -14.20 -27.38
N PHE A 62 30.41 -14.76 -26.78
CA PHE A 62 30.49 -15.60 -25.59
C PHE A 62 30.76 -17.07 -25.95
N GLU A 63 31.36 -17.81 -25.03
CA GLU A 63 31.56 -19.26 -25.15
C GLU A 63 30.64 -20.01 -24.19
N THR A 64 30.55 -19.55 -22.94
CA THR A 64 29.73 -20.17 -21.90
C THR A 64 28.38 -19.45 -21.78
N VAL A 65 27.27 -20.15 -22.04
CA VAL A 65 25.93 -19.54 -22.00
C VAL A 65 25.38 -19.36 -20.59
N LEU A 66 25.54 -20.36 -19.72
CA LEU A 66 25.05 -20.35 -18.34
C LEU A 66 26.09 -20.98 -17.44
N SER A 67 26.40 -20.32 -16.32
CA SER A 67 27.22 -20.83 -15.23
C SER A 67 26.57 -20.50 -13.87
N GLY A 68 26.95 -21.23 -12.84
CA GLY A 68 26.43 -21.05 -11.48
C GLY A 68 25.06 -21.68 -11.24
N SER A 69 24.48 -21.41 -10.08
CA SER A 69 23.23 -21.99 -9.60
C SER A 69 22.45 -21.08 -8.66
N LEU A 70 21.14 -21.30 -8.54
CA LEU A 70 20.31 -20.63 -7.54
C LEU A 70 20.72 -20.97 -6.11
N SER A 71 21.25 -22.18 -5.87
CA SER A 71 21.69 -22.58 -4.53
C SER A 71 22.87 -21.75 -4.02
N ASN A 72 23.80 -21.39 -4.90
CA ASN A 72 24.99 -20.63 -4.52
C ASN A 72 24.83 -19.12 -4.72
N GLY A 73 23.87 -18.69 -5.55
CA GLY A 73 23.68 -17.28 -5.89
C GLY A 73 24.76 -16.71 -6.82
N ASP A 74 25.45 -17.58 -7.56
CA ASP A 74 26.58 -17.28 -8.45
C ASP A 74 26.20 -17.36 -9.94
N VAL A 75 24.91 -17.17 -10.26
CA VAL A 75 24.36 -17.28 -11.62
C VAL A 75 24.99 -16.23 -12.55
N ALA A 76 25.53 -16.69 -13.68
CA ALA A 76 26.06 -15.84 -14.74
C ALA A 76 25.64 -16.35 -16.13
N TRP A 77 25.43 -15.43 -17.06
CA TRP A 77 25.00 -15.72 -18.43
C TRP A 77 25.95 -15.08 -19.46
N PHE A 78 26.27 -15.83 -20.51
CA PHE A 78 27.08 -15.39 -21.65
C PHE A 78 28.48 -14.90 -21.24
N LEU A 79 29.19 -15.69 -20.42
CA LEU A 79 30.55 -15.37 -20.01
C LEU A 79 31.46 -15.19 -21.24
N GLU A 80 32.62 -14.57 -21.03
CA GLU A 80 33.56 -14.14 -22.08
C GLU A 80 33.04 -13.08 -23.06
N GLY A 81 31.72 -12.99 -23.25
CA GLY A 81 31.07 -12.11 -24.20
C GLY A 81 31.15 -10.65 -23.77
N GLU A 82 31.35 -9.79 -24.75
CA GLU A 82 31.36 -8.34 -24.55
C GLU A 82 30.41 -7.66 -25.53
N LEU A 83 29.67 -6.70 -25.02
CA LEU A 83 28.67 -5.94 -25.76
C LEU A 83 28.56 -4.52 -25.21
N ASN A 84 27.72 -3.69 -25.85
CA ASN A 84 27.31 -2.41 -25.29
C ASN A 84 25.80 -2.23 -25.47
N ALA A 85 25.10 -1.82 -24.40
CA ALA A 85 23.65 -1.64 -24.43
C ALA A 85 23.22 -0.50 -25.35
N SER A 86 23.94 0.63 -25.34
CA SER A 86 23.67 1.77 -26.23
C SER A 86 23.83 1.36 -27.70
N PHE A 87 24.84 0.56 -28.03
CA PHE A 87 25.02 0.10 -29.41
C PHE A 87 23.83 -0.75 -29.90
N ASN A 88 23.37 -1.66 -29.03
CA ASN A 88 22.22 -2.53 -29.31
C ASN A 88 20.90 -1.77 -29.40
N CYS A 89 20.72 -0.72 -28.59
CA CYS A 89 19.50 0.07 -28.53
C CYS A 89 19.46 1.21 -29.54
N VAL A 90 20.61 1.73 -30.00
CA VAL A 90 20.66 2.97 -30.78
C VAL A 90 21.53 2.81 -32.02
N ASP A 91 22.84 2.60 -31.87
CA ASP A 91 23.79 2.71 -32.98
C ASP A 91 23.46 1.79 -34.15
N ARG A 92 23.20 0.50 -33.91
CA ARG A 92 22.92 -0.46 -35.00
C ARG A 92 21.67 -0.08 -35.80
N HIS A 93 20.69 0.52 -35.15
CA HIS A 93 19.44 0.97 -35.78
C HIS A 93 19.60 2.33 -36.46
N ALA A 94 20.37 3.24 -35.87
CA ALA A 94 20.74 4.50 -36.49
C ALA A 94 21.59 4.30 -37.76
N LEU A 95 22.42 3.26 -37.81
CA LEU A 95 23.18 2.87 -38.99
C LEU A 95 22.30 2.25 -40.08
N LYS A 96 21.33 1.39 -39.71
CA LYS A 96 20.42 0.71 -40.65
C LYS A 96 19.31 1.63 -41.18
N THR A 97 18.62 2.33 -40.28
CA THR A 97 17.41 3.13 -40.54
C THR A 97 17.43 4.45 -39.74
N PRO A 98 18.34 5.40 -40.07
CA PRO A 98 18.58 6.59 -39.26
C PRO A 98 17.36 7.49 -39.05
N ASN A 99 16.49 7.58 -40.06
CA ASN A 99 15.30 8.45 -40.03
C ASN A 99 14.08 7.76 -39.41
N LYS A 100 14.16 6.47 -39.05
CA LYS A 100 13.07 5.80 -38.34
C LYS A 100 12.88 6.45 -36.98
N ILE A 101 11.63 6.69 -36.58
CA ILE A 101 11.31 7.26 -35.28
C ILE A 101 11.62 6.23 -34.19
N ALA A 102 12.50 6.60 -33.26
CA ALA A 102 12.80 5.80 -32.09
C ALA A 102 11.82 6.11 -30.95
N ILE A 103 11.59 7.40 -30.67
CA ILE A 103 10.75 7.85 -29.54
C ILE A 103 9.69 8.82 -30.06
N ILE A 104 8.44 8.58 -29.68
CA ILE A 104 7.37 9.57 -29.74
C ILE A 104 7.17 10.08 -28.32
N HIS A 105 7.61 11.31 -28.05
CA HIS A 105 7.35 11.98 -26.79
C HIS A 105 6.02 12.73 -26.87
N GLU A 106 5.06 12.27 -26.09
CA GLU A 106 3.74 12.89 -25.89
C GLU A 106 3.79 13.70 -24.59
N GLY A 107 4.01 15.01 -24.71
CA GLY A 107 4.18 15.92 -23.58
C GLY A 107 2.91 16.13 -22.75
N ASP A 108 3.04 16.79 -21.60
CA ASP A 108 1.90 16.99 -20.68
C ASP A 108 0.72 17.72 -21.33
N GLU A 109 0.99 18.82 -22.03
CA GLU A 109 -0.01 19.57 -22.79
C GLU A 109 -0.31 18.88 -24.13
N PRO A 110 -1.59 18.66 -24.50
CA PRO A 110 -1.96 18.09 -25.79
C PRO A 110 -1.35 18.87 -26.97
N GLY A 111 -0.92 18.15 -28.00
CA GLY A 111 -0.29 18.73 -29.19
C GLY A 111 1.20 19.03 -29.04
N ASN A 112 1.74 18.99 -27.82
CA ASN A 112 3.19 19.05 -27.60
C ASN A 112 3.84 17.68 -27.86
N VAL A 113 4.02 17.34 -29.15
CA VAL A 113 4.57 16.06 -29.58
C VAL A 113 5.94 16.26 -30.21
N HIS A 114 6.94 15.52 -29.71
CA HIS A 114 8.26 15.46 -30.31
C HIS A 114 8.55 14.05 -30.82
N LYS A 115 8.81 13.92 -32.13
CA LYS A 115 9.22 12.65 -32.75
C LYS A 115 10.72 12.67 -32.94
N ILE A 116 11.41 11.75 -32.28
CA ILE A 116 12.88 11.66 -32.26
C ILE A 116 13.28 10.45 -33.09
N SER A 117 14.03 10.69 -34.15
CA SER A 117 14.62 9.65 -34.99
C SER A 117 15.78 8.92 -34.30
N TYR A 118 16.12 7.72 -34.77
CA TYR A 118 17.31 7.01 -34.30
C TYR A 118 18.61 7.80 -34.48
N ARG A 119 18.71 8.63 -35.54
CA ARG A 119 19.85 9.53 -35.74
C ARG A 119 19.91 10.60 -34.64
N GLU A 120 18.81 11.28 -34.36
CA GLU A 120 18.76 12.31 -33.32
C GLU A 120 19.03 11.70 -31.95
N LEU A 121 18.42 10.55 -31.64
CA LEU A 121 18.67 9.80 -30.41
C LEU A 121 20.17 9.48 -30.25
N LEU A 122 20.84 8.99 -31.30
CA LEU A 122 22.28 8.72 -31.27
C LEU A 122 23.09 9.97 -30.95
N GLN A 123 22.76 11.09 -31.59
CA GLN A 123 23.48 12.35 -31.41
C GLN A 123 23.33 12.87 -29.98
N GLU A 124 22.11 12.90 -29.44
CA GLU A 124 21.86 13.38 -28.08
C GLU A 124 22.50 12.48 -27.02
N VAL A 125 22.34 11.15 -27.13
CA VAL A 125 23.02 10.17 -26.27
C VAL A 125 24.53 10.40 -26.27
N CYS A 126 25.12 10.62 -27.46
CA CYS A 126 26.55 10.84 -27.57
C CYS A 126 27.00 12.17 -26.95
N ARG A 127 26.20 13.24 -27.06
CA ARG A 127 26.51 14.52 -26.40
C ARG A 127 26.47 14.36 -24.88
N VAL A 128 25.43 13.74 -24.34
CA VAL A 128 25.32 13.45 -22.90
C VAL A 128 26.51 12.60 -22.43
N ALA A 129 26.86 11.54 -23.17
CA ALA A 129 28.01 10.71 -22.84
C ALA A 129 29.34 11.50 -22.83
N ASN A 130 29.55 12.40 -23.80
CA ASN A 130 30.73 13.26 -23.82
C ASN A 130 30.75 14.27 -22.67
N VAL A 131 29.60 14.81 -22.24
CA VAL A 131 29.50 15.66 -21.04
C VAL A 131 29.87 14.86 -19.80
N LEU A 132 29.31 13.66 -19.59
CA LEU A 132 29.66 12.81 -18.45
C LEU A 132 31.16 12.49 -18.41
N LYS A 133 31.78 12.20 -19.56
CA LYS A 133 33.23 12.01 -19.65
C LYS A 133 34.01 13.26 -19.27
N SER A 134 33.55 14.45 -19.67
CA SER A 134 34.20 15.72 -19.32
C SER A 134 34.12 16.02 -17.81
N LEU A 135 33.13 15.45 -17.13
CA LEU A 135 32.96 15.47 -15.67
C LEU A 135 33.68 14.29 -14.98
N ASN A 136 34.62 13.63 -15.66
CA ASN A 136 35.43 12.53 -15.13
C ASN A 136 34.63 11.31 -14.64
N VAL A 137 33.47 11.02 -15.25
CA VAL A 137 32.75 9.76 -15.01
C VAL A 137 33.43 8.62 -15.75
N GLN A 138 33.67 7.51 -15.05
CA GLN A 138 34.35 6.33 -15.58
C GLN A 138 33.45 5.08 -15.58
N LYS A 139 33.85 4.05 -16.34
CA LYS A 139 33.17 2.75 -16.35
C LYS A 139 33.11 2.20 -14.91
N GLY A 140 31.91 1.78 -14.48
CA GLY A 140 31.65 1.27 -13.14
C GLY A 140 31.23 2.33 -12.11
N ASP A 141 31.38 3.62 -12.41
CA ASP A 141 30.81 4.68 -11.57
C ASP A 141 29.28 4.61 -11.56
N THR A 142 28.67 5.15 -10.51
CA THR A 142 27.22 5.31 -10.42
C THR A 142 26.78 6.73 -10.75
N VAL A 143 25.73 6.88 -11.57
CA VAL A 143 25.10 8.18 -11.88
C VAL A 143 23.62 8.13 -11.49
N ALA A 144 23.19 9.10 -10.68
CA ALA A 144 21.78 9.23 -10.30
C ALA A 144 21.00 9.98 -11.39
N ILE A 145 19.78 9.52 -11.68
CA ILE A 145 18.87 10.17 -12.64
C ILE A 145 17.56 10.46 -11.91
N TYR A 146 17.25 11.74 -11.69
CA TYR A 146 16.02 12.21 -11.04
C TYR A 146 15.30 13.18 -11.98
N MET A 147 14.66 12.61 -13.00
CA MET A 147 14.10 13.32 -14.16
C MET A 147 12.61 13.02 -14.32
N PRO A 148 11.80 13.97 -14.84
CA PRO A 148 10.46 13.68 -15.29
C PRO A 148 10.46 12.79 -16.55
N MET A 149 9.26 12.47 -17.04
CA MET A 149 9.04 11.63 -18.22
C MET A 149 9.33 12.37 -19.53
N VAL A 150 10.59 12.75 -19.74
CA VAL A 150 11.08 13.54 -20.89
C VAL A 150 12.20 12.80 -21.64
N PRO A 151 12.43 13.07 -22.95
CA PRO A 151 13.42 12.35 -23.75
C PRO A 151 14.82 12.34 -23.17
N GLU A 152 15.22 13.42 -22.51
CA GLU A 152 16.52 13.60 -21.87
C GLU A 152 16.79 12.55 -20.79
N ALA A 153 15.75 12.03 -20.14
CA ALA A 153 15.90 10.95 -19.18
C ALA A 153 16.32 9.64 -19.88
N ILE A 154 15.77 9.35 -21.07
CA ILE A 154 16.21 8.22 -21.90
C ILE A 154 17.64 8.47 -22.41
N TYR A 155 17.95 9.69 -22.84
CA TYR A 155 19.30 10.04 -23.28
C TYR A 155 20.32 9.79 -22.16
N ALA A 156 19.99 10.17 -20.92
CA ALA A 156 20.80 9.93 -19.74
C ALA A 156 21.05 8.44 -19.47
N MET A 157 19.99 7.61 -19.45
CA MET A 157 20.09 6.17 -19.21
C MET A 157 20.98 5.48 -20.25
N ILE A 158 20.74 5.79 -21.53
CA ILE A 158 21.50 5.18 -22.64
C ILE A 158 22.94 5.72 -22.68
N ALA A 159 23.17 7.00 -22.37
CA ALA A 159 24.51 7.58 -22.28
C ALA A 159 25.34 6.94 -21.16
N CYS A 160 24.74 6.67 -19.99
CA CYS A 160 25.41 5.93 -18.92
C CYS A 160 25.80 4.53 -19.42
N ALA A 161 24.86 3.80 -20.01
CA ALA A 161 25.11 2.47 -20.54
C ALA A 161 26.14 2.47 -21.69
N ARG A 162 26.23 3.56 -22.47
CA ARG A 162 27.25 3.76 -23.51
C ARG A 162 28.66 3.79 -22.93
N LEU A 163 28.83 4.36 -21.75
CA LEU A 163 30.11 4.49 -21.06
C LEU A 163 30.42 3.31 -20.13
N GLY A 164 29.52 2.34 -20.00
CA GLY A 164 29.63 1.29 -18.96
C GLY A 164 29.46 1.84 -17.54
N VAL A 165 28.77 2.97 -17.40
CA VAL A 165 28.40 3.60 -16.14
C VAL A 165 27.08 2.99 -15.66
N VAL A 166 26.97 2.76 -14.37
CA VAL A 166 25.78 2.18 -13.75
C VAL A 166 24.82 3.31 -13.42
N HIS A 167 23.73 3.45 -14.17
CA HIS A 167 22.75 4.47 -13.81
C HIS A 167 21.83 3.98 -12.68
N SER A 168 21.36 4.92 -11.86
CA SER A 168 20.38 4.71 -10.81
C SER A 168 19.24 5.71 -10.99
N VAL A 169 18.18 5.26 -11.66
CA VAL A 169 16.98 6.09 -11.86
C VAL A 169 16.17 6.11 -10.58
N ILE A 170 15.82 7.32 -10.15
CA ILE A 170 15.04 7.59 -8.96
C ILE A 170 13.78 8.33 -9.41
N PHE A 171 12.63 7.77 -9.06
CA PHE A 171 11.33 8.33 -9.46
C PHE A 171 11.18 9.79 -9.02
N ALA A 172 10.89 10.69 -9.97
CA ALA A 172 10.77 12.14 -9.77
C ALA A 172 9.61 12.58 -8.85
N GLY A 173 8.88 11.63 -8.26
CA GLY A 173 7.90 11.88 -7.22
C GLY A 173 8.37 11.62 -5.79
N PHE A 174 9.56 11.05 -5.58
CA PHE A 174 10.08 10.80 -4.25
C PHE A 174 10.46 12.08 -3.50
N SER A 175 10.40 12.02 -2.17
CA SER A 175 10.88 13.10 -1.28
C SER A 175 12.39 13.24 -1.31
N PHE A 176 12.90 14.32 -0.71
CA PHE A 176 14.33 14.56 -0.62
C PHE A 176 15.05 13.51 0.24
N GLU A 177 14.41 12.95 1.27
CA GLU A 177 14.99 11.86 2.08
C GLU A 177 15.13 10.59 1.26
N SER A 178 14.08 10.21 0.52
CA SER A 178 14.11 9.03 -0.33
C SER A 178 15.14 9.17 -1.46
N LEU A 179 15.32 10.38 -2.00
CA LEU A 179 16.37 10.70 -2.96
C LEU A 179 17.77 10.60 -2.33
N ARG A 180 17.99 11.26 -1.19
CA ARG A 180 19.24 11.23 -0.42
C ARG A 180 19.70 9.81 -0.11
N ASP A 181 18.81 8.98 0.43
CA ASP A 181 19.15 7.63 0.88
C ASP A 181 19.62 6.76 -0.29
N ARG A 182 19.00 6.91 -1.46
CA ARG A 182 19.37 6.19 -2.68
C ARG A 182 20.70 6.67 -3.27
N ILE A 183 20.93 7.98 -3.29
CA ILE A 183 22.21 8.57 -3.71
C ILE A 183 23.35 8.04 -2.83
N ASN A 184 23.16 8.06 -1.51
CA ASN A 184 24.18 7.62 -0.56
C ASN A 184 24.44 6.11 -0.64
N ASP A 185 23.39 5.29 -0.80
CA ASP A 185 23.52 3.84 -0.96
C ASP A 185 24.33 3.47 -2.22
N CYS A 186 24.02 4.11 -3.34
CA CYS A 186 24.67 3.81 -4.61
C CYS A 186 25.98 4.57 -4.85
N GLY A 187 26.29 5.54 -3.97
CA GLY A 187 27.50 6.36 -4.02
C GLY A 187 27.60 7.21 -5.30
N ALA A 188 26.47 7.71 -5.81
CA ALA A 188 26.47 8.49 -7.04
C ALA A 188 27.30 9.77 -6.89
N ARG A 189 28.10 10.06 -7.92
CA ARG A 189 28.94 11.27 -8.01
C ARG A 189 28.28 12.40 -8.80
N ILE A 190 27.37 12.05 -9.69
CA ILE A 190 26.65 13.00 -10.53
C ILE A 190 25.16 12.67 -10.47
N ILE A 191 24.34 13.73 -10.45
CA ILE A 191 22.89 13.62 -10.61
C ILE A 191 22.43 14.40 -11.85
N LEU A 192 21.62 13.76 -12.68
CA LEU A 192 20.96 14.37 -13.84
C LEU A 192 19.51 14.65 -13.44
N THR A 193 19.07 15.90 -13.57
CA THR A 193 17.77 16.36 -13.08
C THR A 193 17.20 17.49 -13.92
N ALA A 194 16.04 18.03 -13.55
CA ALA A 194 15.38 19.15 -14.23
C ALA A 194 15.10 20.30 -13.25
N ASP A 195 14.90 21.51 -13.77
CA ASP A 195 14.39 22.65 -13.01
C ASP A 195 13.04 22.31 -12.35
N GLU A 196 12.06 21.92 -13.17
CA GLU A 196 10.74 21.43 -12.76
C GLU A 196 10.27 20.28 -13.67
N GLY A 197 9.32 19.49 -13.17
CA GLY A 197 8.51 18.57 -14.00
C GLY A 197 7.14 19.17 -14.33
N ARG A 198 6.53 18.72 -15.43
CA ARG A 198 5.13 18.98 -15.77
C ARG A 198 4.35 17.67 -15.75
N ARG A 199 3.22 17.63 -15.06
CA ARG A 199 2.34 16.45 -15.04
C ARG A 199 0.91 16.81 -14.66
N GLY A 200 -0.04 16.47 -15.52
CA GLY A 200 -1.46 16.74 -15.32
C GLY A 200 -1.77 18.22 -15.17
N GLY A 201 -1.06 19.09 -15.89
CA GLY A 201 -1.17 20.55 -15.81
C GLY A 201 -0.50 21.17 -14.58
N LYS A 202 0.15 20.37 -13.73
CA LYS A 202 0.82 20.84 -12.50
C LYS A 202 2.34 20.86 -12.66
N ASN A 203 2.98 21.80 -11.98
CA ASN A 203 4.44 21.84 -11.84
C ASN A 203 4.88 20.97 -10.65
N ILE A 204 6.00 20.30 -10.82
CA ILE A 204 6.69 19.54 -9.76
C ILE A 204 8.05 20.22 -9.55
N ALA A 205 8.31 20.71 -8.34
CA ALA A 205 9.54 21.44 -8.00
C ALA A 205 10.75 20.50 -7.83
N ILE A 206 11.20 19.89 -8.94
CA ILE A 206 12.24 18.85 -8.96
C ILE A 206 13.57 19.38 -8.39
N LYS A 207 14.07 20.52 -8.88
CA LYS A 207 15.35 21.07 -8.39
C LYS A 207 15.33 21.40 -6.89
N HIS A 208 14.20 21.85 -6.36
CA HIS A 208 14.07 22.13 -4.93
C HIS A 208 14.27 20.85 -4.09
N ILE A 209 13.66 19.74 -4.50
CA ILE A 209 13.84 18.43 -3.84
C ILE A 209 15.30 17.98 -3.91
N VAL A 210 15.94 18.17 -5.07
CA VAL A 210 17.36 17.86 -5.25
C VAL A 210 18.21 18.68 -4.30
N ASP A 211 18.05 20.01 -4.25
CA ASP A 211 18.87 20.86 -3.37
C ASP A 211 18.74 20.50 -1.89
N GLU A 212 17.53 20.14 -1.42
CA GLU A 212 17.32 19.66 -0.06
C GLU A 212 18.01 18.32 0.20
N ALA A 213 17.94 17.38 -0.75
CA ALA A 213 18.63 16.09 -0.65
C ALA A 213 20.16 16.28 -0.61
N LEU A 214 20.68 17.17 -1.45
CA LEU A 214 22.11 17.40 -1.63
C LEU A 214 22.82 17.94 -0.39
N LYS A 215 22.08 18.52 0.58
CA LYS A 215 22.63 18.91 1.89
C LYS A 215 23.26 17.73 2.63
N ASN A 216 22.82 16.51 2.35
CA ASN A 216 23.24 15.29 3.05
C ASN A 216 23.71 14.17 2.09
N THR A 217 24.20 14.53 0.89
CA THR A 217 24.82 13.59 -0.06
C THR A 217 26.22 14.05 -0.46
N PRO A 218 27.24 13.80 0.38
CA PRO A 218 28.58 14.38 0.19
C PRO A 218 29.31 13.85 -1.05
N THR A 219 28.81 12.78 -1.68
CA THR A 219 29.42 12.19 -2.89
C THR A 219 29.12 12.96 -4.16
N ILE A 220 28.07 13.80 -4.19
CA ILE A 220 27.65 14.50 -5.41
C ILE A 220 28.59 15.69 -5.68
N GLU A 221 29.31 15.60 -6.80
CA GLU A 221 30.25 16.60 -7.30
C GLU A 221 29.58 17.54 -8.31
N HIS A 222 28.69 17.01 -9.14
CA HIS A 222 28.04 17.77 -10.22
C HIS A 222 26.53 17.45 -10.34
N VAL A 223 25.76 18.47 -10.73
CA VAL A 223 24.33 18.39 -11.00
C VAL A 223 24.09 18.90 -12.41
N LEU A 224 23.63 18.05 -13.32
CA LEU A 224 23.29 18.45 -14.69
C LEU A 224 21.77 18.68 -14.79
N ILE A 225 21.36 19.92 -15.08
CA ILE A 225 19.98 20.39 -14.94
C ILE A 225 19.36 20.67 -16.31
N LEU A 226 18.31 19.95 -16.66
CA LEU A 226 17.45 20.26 -17.80
C LEU A 226 16.59 21.49 -17.50
N ARG A 227 16.56 22.44 -18.42
CA ARG A 227 15.61 23.56 -18.41
C ARG A 227 14.29 23.13 -19.05
N ARG A 228 13.40 22.52 -18.26
CA ARG A 228 12.11 21.97 -18.72
C ARG A 228 10.99 23.00 -18.72
N THR A 229 10.91 23.86 -17.71
CA THR A 229 9.91 24.95 -17.64
C THR A 229 10.52 26.33 -17.78
N GLY A 230 11.81 26.48 -17.50
CA GLY A 230 12.49 27.77 -17.49
C GLY A 230 12.20 28.60 -16.25
N LEU A 231 11.74 27.99 -15.16
CA LEU A 231 11.61 28.64 -13.86
C LEU A 231 12.98 29.22 -13.44
N ASN A 232 12.96 30.41 -12.86
CA ASN A 232 14.15 30.98 -12.26
C ASN A 232 14.48 30.23 -10.96
N ILE A 233 15.54 29.43 -10.98
CA ILE A 233 15.97 28.57 -9.86
C ILE A 233 17.35 28.98 -9.35
N PRO A 234 17.65 28.80 -8.06
CA PRO A 234 19.00 28.99 -7.54
C PRO A 234 19.94 27.92 -8.10
N LEU A 235 21.14 28.35 -8.49
CA LEU A 235 22.23 27.48 -8.95
C LEU A 235 23.42 27.62 -8.01
N THR A 236 23.99 26.49 -7.60
CA THR A 236 25.23 26.45 -6.81
C THR A 236 26.44 26.51 -7.73
N PRO A 237 27.25 27.58 -7.71
CA PRO A 237 28.41 27.72 -8.61
C PRO A 237 29.40 26.57 -8.49
N GLY A 238 29.90 26.09 -9.63
CA GLY A 238 30.85 24.96 -9.72
C GLY A 238 30.22 23.56 -9.64
N ARG A 239 29.07 23.43 -8.98
CA ARG A 239 28.33 22.15 -8.86
C ARG A 239 27.22 22.03 -9.91
N ASP A 240 26.40 23.06 -10.06
CA ASP A 240 25.19 23.05 -10.89
C ASP A 240 25.50 23.52 -12.32
N LEU A 241 25.16 22.70 -13.31
CA LEU A 241 25.43 22.92 -14.73
C LEU A 241 24.15 22.80 -15.57
N TRP A 242 23.95 23.70 -16.53
CA TRP A 242 22.81 23.60 -17.44
C TRP A 242 23.04 22.57 -18.53
N TRP A 243 22.09 21.64 -18.68
CA TRP A 243 22.09 20.60 -19.70
C TRP A 243 22.34 21.14 -21.11
N HIS A 244 21.56 22.12 -21.53
CA HIS A 244 21.63 22.69 -22.88
C HIS A 244 22.95 23.42 -23.16
N GLU A 245 23.55 24.05 -22.16
CA GLU A 245 24.84 24.73 -22.28
C GLU A 245 25.99 23.73 -22.40
N GLU A 246 26.00 22.68 -21.58
CA GLU A 246 27.04 21.65 -21.64
C GLU A 246 26.94 20.79 -22.91
N LEU A 247 25.72 20.43 -23.33
CA LEU A 247 25.54 19.65 -24.56
C LEU A 247 25.97 20.44 -25.81
N ALA A 248 25.82 21.77 -25.82
CA ALA A 248 26.27 22.61 -26.94
C ALA A 248 27.81 22.56 -27.15
N LYS A 249 28.57 22.25 -26.08
CA LYS A 249 30.04 22.09 -26.12
C LYS A 249 30.45 20.68 -26.57
N ALA A 250 29.54 19.71 -26.48
CA ALA A 250 29.83 18.30 -26.68
C ALA A 250 29.71 17.87 -28.15
N ARG A 251 30.61 16.99 -28.59
CA ARG A 251 30.53 16.40 -29.94
C ARG A 251 29.34 15.45 -30.05
N PRO A 252 28.66 15.37 -31.20
CA PRO A 252 27.49 14.52 -31.42
C PRO A 252 27.82 13.04 -31.66
N TYR A 253 29.07 12.62 -31.39
CA TYR A 253 29.46 11.21 -31.40
C TYR A 253 30.44 10.93 -30.26
N CYS A 254 30.21 9.83 -29.55
CA CYS A 254 31.08 9.28 -28.52
C CYS A 254 31.24 7.79 -28.83
N PRO A 255 32.43 7.20 -28.91
CA PRO A 255 32.56 5.74 -29.07
C PRO A 255 31.91 4.99 -27.90
N PRO A 256 31.16 3.90 -28.13
CA PRO A 256 30.62 3.06 -27.07
C PRO A 256 31.73 2.21 -26.42
N ILE A 257 31.67 2.03 -25.10
CA ILE A 257 32.64 1.22 -24.35
C ILE A 257 32.11 -0.22 -24.24
N ALA A 258 32.86 -1.19 -24.74
CA ALA A 258 32.52 -2.60 -24.56
C ALA A 258 32.59 -2.99 -23.08
N VAL A 259 31.57 -3.71 -22.61
CA VAL A 259 31.47 -4.24 -21.27
C VAL A 259 31.23 -5.73 -21.31
N ASN A 260 31.69 -6.45 -20.28
CA ASN A 260 31.40 -7.87 -20.12
C ASN A 260 29.88 -8.09 -19.99
N ALA A 261 29.39 -9.25 -20.42
CA ALA A 261 27.99 -9.65 -20.30
C ALA A 261 27.41 -9.45 -18.88
N GLU A 262 28.20 -9.73 -17.85
CA GLU A 262 27.85 -9.60 -16.42
C GLU A 262 28.15 -8.22 -15.83
N HIS A 263 28.60 -7.25 -16.64
CA HIS A 263 28.81 -5.88 -16.18
C HIS A 263 27.46 -5.27 -15.72
N PRO A 264 27.40 -4.62 -14.54
CA PRO A 264 26.18 -3.98 -14.05
C PRO A 264 25.68 -2.90 -15.03
N LEU A 265 24.44 -3.02 -15.48
CA LEU A 265 23.82 -2.05 -16.38
C LEU A 265 23.20 -0.89 -15.60
N PHE A 266 22.46 -1.22 -14.54
CA PHE A 266 21.78 -0.23 -13.70
C PHE A 266 21.53 -0.76 -12.28
N LEU A 267 21.24 0.19 -11.39
CA LEU A 267 20.68 -0.04 -10.06
C LEU A 267 19.26 0.48 -10.01
N LEU A 268 18.32 -0.33 -9.52
CA LEU A 268 16.96 0.13 -9.28
C LEU A 268 16.53 -0.16 -7.85
N HIS A 269 16.32 0.90 -7.07
CA HIS A 269 15.98 0.79 -5.66
C HIS A 269 14.53 0.36 -5.45
N THR A 270 14.32 -0.79 -4.80
CA THR A 270 13.00 -1.27 -4.39
C THR A 270 12.77 -1.11 -2.89
N SER A 271 11.52 -0.93 -2.47
CA SER A 271 11.15 -0.91 -1.05
C SER A 271 11.35 -2.32 -0.45
N GLY A 272 12.17 -2.44 0.59
CA GLY A 272 12.30 -3.69 1.36
C GLY A 272 11.21 -3.81 2.44
N SER A 273 10.90 -5.04 2.86
CA SER A 273 10.02 -5.33 4.01
C SER A 273 10.55 -4.70 5.31
N THR A 274 11.87 -4.51 5.41
CA THR A 274 12.57 -3.88 6.53
C THR A 274 12.66 -2.34 6.45
N GLY A 275 12.03 -1.70 5.45
CA GLY A 275 11.99 -0.24 5.31
C GLY A 275 13.17 0.39 4.56
N ILE A 276 14.38 -0.18 4.61
CA ILE A 276 15.55 0.33 3.87
C ILE A 276 15.48 -0.12 2.41
N ALA A 277 15.62 0.82 1.46
CA ALA A 277 15.60 0.52 0.02
C ALA A 277 16.72 -0.46 -0.39
N LYS A 278 16.47 -1.26 -1.43
CA LYS A 278 17.41 -2.26 -1.97
C LYS A 278 17.80 -1.88 -3.39
N GLY A 279 19.05 -1.49 -3.64
CA GLY A 279 19.54 -1.26 -4.99
C GLY A 279 19.70 -2.57 -5.77
N MET A 280 18.68 -2.98 -6.53
CA MET A 280 18.74 -4.22 -7.31
C MET A 280 19.70 -4.07 -8.49
N ILE A 281 20.61 -5.03 -8.66
CA ILE A 281 21.58 -5.04 -9.76
C ILE A 281 21.09 -5.93 -10.91
N HIS A 282 21.06 -5.37 -12.13
CA HIS A 282 20.87 -6.13 -13.37
C HIS A 282 22.14 -6.11 -14.21
N ALA A 283 22.56 -7.29 -14.69
CA ALA A 283 23.67 -7.46 -15.62
C ALA A 283 23.29 -7.07 -17.05
N THR A 284 24.27 -6.66 -17.87
CA THR A 284 24.01 -6.08 -19.20
C THR A 284 23.38 -7.07 -20.19
N ALA A 285 24.02 -8.20 -20.49
CA ALA A 285 23.58 -9.05 -21.60
C ALA A 285 22.29 -9.82 -21.29
N GLY A 286 22.24 -10.47 -20.13
CA GLY A 286 21.08 -11.25 -19.72
C GLY A 286 19.81 -10.40 -19.61
N TYR A 287 19.92 -9.19 -19.05
CA TYR A 287 18.81 -8.24 -18.97
C TYR A 287 18.33 -7.80 -20.36
N LEU A 288 19.25 -7.35 -21.23
CA LEU A 288 18.88 -6.90 -22.59
C LEU A 288 18.23 -8.01 -23.41
N LEU A 289 18.72 -9.25 -23.27
CA LEU A 289 18.12 -10.40 -23.95
C LEU A 289 16.69 -10.63 -23.49
N GLY A 290 16.46 -10.64 -22.17
CA GLY A 290 15.12 -10.81 -21.60
C GLY A 290 14.18 -9.69 -22.05
N ALA A 291 14.61 -8.44 -21.97
CA ALA A 291 13.84 -7.28 -22.41
C ALA A 291 13.46 -7.36 -23.90
N ALA A 292 14.42 -7.65 -24.78
CA ALA A 292 14.16 -7.76 -26.22
C ALA A 292 13.28 -8.96 -26.56
N ALA A 293 13.53 -10.13 -25.96
CA ALA A 293 12.75 -11.33 -26.21
C ALA A 293 11.29 -11.16 -25.76
N THR A 294 11.07 -10.58 -24.58
CA THR A 294 9.72 -10.37 -24.04
C THR A 294 8.94 -9.35 -24.87
N VAL A 295 9.54 -8.24 -25.29
CA VAL A 295 8.89 -7.31 -26.25
C VAL A 295 8.53 -8.01 -27.56
N LYS A 296 9.47 -8.78 -28.12
CA LYS A 296 9.26 -9.50 -29.39
C LYS A 296 8.09 -10.49 -29.32
N TYR A 297 8.08 -11.36 -28.31
CA TYR A 297 7.15 -12.50 -28.28
C TYR A 297 5.84 -12.22 -27.53
N ILE A 298 5.85 -11.44 -26.44
CA ILE A 298 4.65 -11.22 -25.61
C ILE A 298 3.80 -10.08 -26.17
N PHE A 299 4.44 -9.05 -26.71
CA PHE A 299 3.73 -7.95 -27.37
C PHE A 299 3.65 -8.14 -28.88
N ASP A 300 4.19 -9.24 -29.41
CA ASP A 300 4.19 -9.60 -30.83
C ASP A 300 4.61 -8.39 -31.70
N TYR A 301 5.75 -7.82 -31.35
CA TYR A 301 6.26 -6.59 -31.93
C TYR A 301 6.95 -6.85 -33.29
N HIS A 302 6.50 -6.14 -34.32
CA HIS A 302 7.03 -6.15 -35.69
C HIS A 302 7.59 -4.77 -36.08
N GLU A 303 8.37 -4.71 -37.17
CA GLU A 303 9.20 -3.53 -37.51
C GLU A 303 8.40 -2.23 -37.71
N ASP A 304 7.15 -2.29 -38.15
CA ASP A 304 6.29 -1.13 -38.42
C ASP A 304 5.37 -0.73 -37.24
N ASP A 305 5.56 -1.37 -36.08
CA ASP A 305 4.72 -1.14 -34.92
C ASP A 305 5.05 0.14 -34.16
N VAL A 306 4.02 0.71 -33.55
CA VAL A 306 4.14 1.78 -32.56
C VAL A 306 3.76 1.21 -31.20
N TYR A 307 4.78 1.02 -30.38
CA TYR A 307 4.67 0.36 -29.09
C TYR A 307 4.55 1.40 -27.97
N ALA A 308 3.52 1.29 -27.13
CA ALA A 308 3.27 2.23 -26.04
C ALA A 308 3.14 1.52 -24.69
N CYS A 309 4.14 1.74 -23.84
CA CYS A 309 4.08 1.39 -22.43
C CYS A 309 3.89 2.68 -21.62
N ILE A 310 2.75 2.78 -20.94
CA ILE A 310 2.38 3.96 -20.15
C ILE A 310 2.70 3.69 -18.69
N ALA A 311 3.99 3.73 -18.39
CA ALA A 311 4.54 3.64 -17.05
C ALA A 311 5.57 4.75 -16.84
N ASP A 312 6.09 4.88 -15.61
CA ASP A 312 7.18 5.81 -15.34
C ASP A 312 8.54 5.08 -15.40
N ILE A 313 9.56 5.75 -15.95
CA ILE A 313 10.93 5.24 -16.05
C ILE A 313 11.60 5.02 -14.69
N GLY A 314 11.11 5.63 -13.61
CA GLY A 314 11.53 5.36 -12.24
C GLY A 314 11.17 3.96 -11.73
N TRP A 315 10.44 3.16 -12.51
CA TRP A 315 10.12 1.77 -12.20
C TRP A 315 10.73 0.83 -13.24
N ILE A 316 10.80 -0.46 -12.90
CA ILE A 316 11.36 -1.49 -13.79
C ILE A 316 10.59 -1.58 -15.11
N ILE A 317 9.28 -1.30 -15.08
CA ILE A 317 8.41 -1.28 -16.26
C ILE A 317 8.95 -0.29 -17.29
N GLY A 318 9.30 0.93 -16.89
CA GLY A 318 9.86 1.91 -17.83
C GLY A 318 11.28 1.56 -18.28
N HIS A 319 12.10 0.94 -17.43
CA HIS A 319 13.42 0.45 -17.86
C HIS A 319 13.27 -0.59 -18.98
N THR A 320 12.51 -1.65 -18.71
CA THR A 320 12.43 -2.82 -19.61
C THR A 320 11.55 -2.52 -20.83
N TYR A 321 10.41 -1.85 -20.62
CA TYR A 321 9.35 -1.70 -21.61
C TYR A 321 9.12 -0.26 -22.07
N ILE A 322 9.91 0.74 -21.69
CA ILE A 322 9.92 2.03 -22.43
C ILE A 322 11.25 2.20 -23.14
N VAL A 323 12.34 1.82 -22.45
CA VAL A 323 13.71 2.06 -22.92
C VAL A 323 14.31 0.82 -23.58
N TYR A 324 14.74 -0.16 -22.79
CA TYR A 324 15.68 -1.17 -23.28
C TYR A 324 15.08 -2.18 -24.26
N GLY A 325 13.95 -2.81 -23.92
CA GLY A 325 13.30 -3.80 -24.77
C GLY A 325 12.95 -3.26 -26.17
N PRO A 326 12.10 -2.22 -26.28
CA PRO A 326 11.70 -1.69 -27.58
C PRO A 326 12.88 -1.11 -28.37
N LEU A 327 13.76 -0.30 -27.74
CA LEU A 327 14.90 0.27 -28.48
C LEU A 327 15.89 -0.79 -28.93
N CYS A 328 16.10 -1.86 -28.14
CA CYS A 328 16.92 -2.99 -28.57
C CYS A 328 16.36 -3.63 -29.85
N LEU A 329 15.04 -3.71 -30.02
CA LEU A 329 14.41 -4.24 -31.24
C LEU A 329 14.29 -3.23 -32.39
N GLY A 330 14.76 -1.99 -32.23
CA GLY A 330 14.64 -0.97 -33.27
C GLY A 330 13.22 -0.38 -33.35
N ALA A 331 12.45 -0.44 -32.26
CA ALA A 331 11.06 -0.01 -32.21
C ALA A 331 10.84 1.49 -32.09
N THR A 332 9.66 1.92 -32.51
CA THR A 332 9.09 3.21 -32.13
C THR A 332 8.39 3.05 -30.78
N THR A 333 8.98 3.59 -29.71
CA THR A 333 8.43 3.59 -28.35
C THR A 333 7.76 4.93 -28.01
N VAL A 334 6.65 4.90 -27.27
CA VAL A 334 5.97 6.11 -26.80
C VAL A 334 6.42 6.46 -25.38
N LEU A 335 6.87 7.70 -25.19
CA LEU A 335 7.16 8.29 -23.89
C LEU A 335 6.06 9.29 -23.53
N PHE A 336 5.24 8.95 -22.53
CA PHE A 336 4.08 9.76 -22.13
C PHE A 336 4.36 10.52 -20.83
N GLU A 337 4.28 11.86 -20.87
CA GLU A 337 4.59 12.73 -19.73
C GLU A 337 3.38 12.97 -18.80
N SER A 338 2.16 12.86 -19.32
CA SER A 338 0.94 13.33 -18.65
C SER A 338 0.29 12.30 -17.70
N THR A 339 -1.00 12.49 -17.40
CA THR A 339 -1.87 11.57 -16.67
C THR A 339 -2.98 11.04 -17.59
N PRO A 340 -3.62 9.89 -17.29
CA PRO A 340 -4.74 9.35 -18.08
C PRO A 340 -5.93 10.29 -18.25
N THR A 341 -6.07 11.27 -17.35
CA THR A 341 -7.27 12.12 -17.25
C THR A 341 -7.04 13.56 -17.62
N TYR A 342 -5.81 13.95 -17.99
CA TYR A 342 -5.49 15.34 -18.34
C TYR A 342 -5.28 15.54 -19.85
N PRO A 343 -5.96 16.52 -20.47
CA PRO A 343 -6.96 17.43 -19.89
C PRO A 343 -8.33 16.77 -19.70
N THR A 344 -8.56 15.62 -20.34
CA THR A 344 -9.80 14.84 -20.21
C THR A 344 -9.51 13.34 -20.10
N PRO A 345 -10.46 12.52 -19.62
CA PRO A 345 -10.33 11.06 -19.56
C PRO A 345 -10.20 10.35 -20.92
N SER A 346 -10.24 11.09 -22.03
CA SER A 346 -9.97 10.55 -23.37
C SER A 346 -8.47 10.53 -23.73
N ARG A 347 -7.58 11.04 -22.88
CA ARG A 347 -6.18 11.31 -23.25
C ARG A 347 -5.43 10.09 -23.78
N PHE A 348 -5.56 8.93 -23.13
CA PHE A 348 -4.93 7.69 -23.60
C PHE A 348 -5.44 7.27 -24.98
N TRP A 349 -6.74 7.40 -25.20
CA TRP A 349 -7.41 6.94 -26.43
C TRP A 349 -7.11 7.87 -27.60
N GLN A 350 -7.07 9.18 -27.36
CA GLN A 350 -6.59 10.16 -28.33
C GLN A 350 -5.13 9.90 -28.73
N MET A 351 -4.27 9.56 -27.77
CA MET A 351 -2.88 9.21 -28.05
C MET A 351 -2.78 7.94 -28.91
N VAL A 352 -3.60 6.92 -28.63
CA VAL A 352 -3.70 5.70 -29.46
C VAL A 352 -4.12 6.04 -30.89
N GLU A 353 -5.16 6.83 -31.06
CA GLU A 353 -5.68 7.25 -32.38
C GLU A 353 -4.65 8.09 -33.16
N ASN A 354 -4.05 9.09 -32.51
CA ASN A 354 -3.15 10.07 -33.12
C ASN A 354 -1.84 9.42 -33.61
N HIS A 355 -1.30 8.48 -32.84
CA HIS A 355 -0.02 7.83 -33.15
C HIS A 355 -0.18 6.45 -33.77
N LYS A 356 -1.43 5.99 -33.97
CA LYS A 356 -1.75 4.65 -34.48
C LYS A 356 -1.03 3.55 -33.70
N ILE A 357 -1.12 3.64 -32.37
CA ILE A 357 -0.50 2.69 -31.45
C ILE A 357 -1.02 1.29 -31.72
N THR A 358 -0.10 0.32 -31.82
CA THR A 358 -0.42 -1.09 -32.10
C THR A 358 -0.41 -1.97 -30.85
N GLN A 359 0.40 -1.60 -29.85
CA GLN A 359 0.41 -2.23 -28.54
C GLN A 359 0.31 -1.19 -27.44
N PHE A 360 -0.63 -1.40 -26.52
CA PHE A 360 -0.89 -0.48 -25.42
C PHE A 360 -0.79 -1.20 -24.08
N TYR A 361 0.13 -0.77 -23.23
CA TYR A 361 0.49 -1.46 -22.00
C TYR A 361 0.40 -0.50 -20.80
N THR A 362 -0.46 -0.82 -19.84
CA THR A 362 -0.75 0.04 -18.68
C THR A 362 -1.08 -0.78 -17.43
N ALA A 363 -1.14 -0.13 -16.27
CA ALA A 363 -1.54 -0.75 -15.03
C ALA A 363 -3.08 -0.87 -14.88
N PRO A 364 -3.61 -1.92 -14.24
CA PRO A 364 -5.04 -2.07 -13.95
C PRO A 364 -5.64 -0.88 -13.19
N THR A 365 -4.87 -0.20 -12.33
CA THR A 365 -5.36 0.99 -11.63
C THR A 365 -5.81 2.08 -12.59
N ALA A 366 -5.04 2.34 -13.65
CA ALA A 366 -5.42 3.33 -14.66
C ALA A 366 -6.66 2.88 -15.43
N ILE A 367 -6.77 1.58 -15.73
CA ILE A 367 -7.93 0.98 -16.39
C ILE A 367 -9.19 1.15 -15.52
N ARG A 368 -9.12 0.83 -14.23
CA ARG A 368 -10.22 1.01 -13.27
C ARG A 368 -10.64 2.47 -13.14
N ALA A 369 -9.67 3.38 -13.04
CA ALA A 369 -9.92 4.82 -12.94
C ALA A 369 -10.66 5.34 -14.18
N LEU A 370 -10.24 4.96 -15.39
CA LEU A 370 -10.90 5.36 -16.63
C LEU A 370 -12.28 4.73 -16.79
N ARG A 371 -12.42 3.43 -16.45
CA ARG A 371 -13.71 2.72 -16.44
C ARG A 371 -14.74 3.42 -15.55
N ARG A 372 -14.34 3.93 -14.38
CA ARG A 372 -15.24 4.66 -13.46
C ARG A 372 -15.76 5.98 -14.06
N LEU A 373 -15.04 6.59 -14.98
CA LEU A 373 -15.39 7.90 -15.58
C LEU A 373 -16.38 7.78 -16.75
N GLY A 374 -16.70 6.56 -17.17
CA GLY A 374 -17.71 6.24 -18.17
C GLY A 374 -17.17 6.07 -19.59
N ASP A 375 -17.88 5.25 -20.38
CA ASP A 375 -17.44 4.83 -21.71
C ASP A 375 -17.50 5.96 -22.76
N GLN A 376 -18.22 7.05 -22.50
CA GLN A 376 -18.40 8.16 -23.46
C GLN A 376 -17.07 8.86 -23.86
N TRP A 377 -16.00 8.64 -23.09
CA TRP A 377 -14.66 9.14 -23.38
C TRP A 377 -13.89 8.28 -24.39
N ILE A 378 -14.34 7.05 -24.62
CA ILE A 378 -13.75 6.09 -25.56
C ILE A 378 -14.45 6.17 -26.91
N ASP A 379 -15.78 6.29 -26.92
CA ASP A 379 -16.64 6.23 -28.12
C ASP A 379 -16.29 7.24 -29.23
N LYS A 380 -15.45 8.23 -28.92
CA LYS A 380 -15.01 9.29 -29.84
C LYS A 380 -13.65 9.05 -30.48
N CYS A 381 -12.96 7.96 -30.15
CA CYS A 381 -11.59 7.68 -30.60
C CYS A 381 -11.53 6.39 -31.42
N ASP A 382 -10.77 6.40 -32.52
CA ASP A 382 -10.43 5.19 -33.28
C ASP A 382 -9.30 4.39 -32.59
N LEU A 383 -9.66 3.23 -32.05
CA LEU A 383 -8.74 2.28 -31.40
C LEU A 383 -8.35 1.10 -32.30
N SER A 384 -8.74 1.11 -33.57
CA SER A 384 -8.64 -0.05 -34.47
C SER A 384 -7.20 -0.47 -34.81
N SER A 385 -6.20 0.39 -34.56
CA SER A 385 -4.78 0.07 -34.72
C SER A 385 -4.25 -0.93 -33.68
N LEU A 386 -4.92 -1.04 -32.52
CA LEU A 386 -4.51 -1.94 -31.45
C LEU A 386 -4.62 -3.41 -31.87
N ARG A 387 -3.64 -4.20 -31.43
CA ARG A 387 -3.58 -5.66 -31.60
C ARG A 387 -3.37 -6.37 -30.27
N VAL A 388 -2.54 -5.79 -29.41
CA VAL A 388 -2.22 -6.33 -28.09
C VAL A 388 -2.42 -5.25 -27.04
N ILE A 389 -3.20 -5.53 -26.02
CA ILE A 389 -3.40 -4.66 -24.87
C ILE A 389 -2.91 -5.38 -23.61
N GLY A 390 -2.03 -4.74 -22.86
CA GLY A 390 -1.35 -5.36 -21.72
C GLY A 390 -1.77 -4.77 -20.38
N SER A 391 -1.69 -5.61 -19.35
CA SER A 391 -1.90 -5.31 -17.93
C SER A 391 -0.65 -5.66 -17.13
N VAL A 392 -0.27 -4.80 -16.16
CA VAL A 392 0.92 -5.01 -15.32
C VAL A 392 0.83 -4.39 -13.93
N GLY A 393 1.55 -5.00 -12.99
CA GLY A 393 1.95 -4.39 -11.72
C GLY A 393 1.04 -4.75 -10.55
N GLU A 394 -0.17 -5.20 -10.84
CA GLU A 394 -1.14 -5.72 -9.87
C GLU A 394 -2.08 -6.71 -10.56
N PRO A 395 -2.74 -7.62 -9.81
CA PRO A 395 -3.76 -8.49 -10.36
C PRO A 395 -4.89 -7.67 -11.01
N ILE A 396 -5.27 -8.03 -12.23
CA ILE A 396 -6.45 -7.47 -12.90
C ILE A 396 -7.67 -8.32 -12.56
N ASN A 397 -8.69 -7.73 -11.94
CA ASN A 397 -9.90 -8.48 -11.64
C ASN A 397 -10.69 -8.83 -12.92
N PRO A 398 -11.48 -9.92 -12.93
CA PRO A 398 -12.20 -10.38 -14.12
C PRO A 398 -13.09 -9.32 -14.79
N GLU A 399 -13.75 -8.48 -13.99
CA GLU A 399 -14.66 -7.44 -14.48
C GLU A 399 -13.91 -6.31 -15.22
N THR A 400 -12.76 -5.91 -14.69
CA THR A 400 -11.89 -4.90 -15.32
C THR A 400 -11.23 -5.47 -16.57
N TRP A 401 -10.82 -6.74 -16.52
CA TRP A 401 -10.29 -7.46 -17.68
C TRP A 401 -11.30 -7.50 -18.82
N GLU A 402 -12.55 -7.86 -18.53
CA GLU A 402 -13.62 -7.94 -19.54
C GLU A 402 -13.93 -6.57 -20.14
N TRP A 403 -14.03 -5.54 -19.31
CA TRP A 403 -14.20 -4.17 -19.80
C TRP A 403 -13.05 -3.76 -20.73
N TYR A 404 -11.81 -4.10 -20.37
CA TYR A 404 -10.64 -3.77 -21.17
C TYR A 404 -10.64 -4.52 -22.52
N TYR A 405 -10.98 -5.81 -22.51
CA TYR A 405 -11.16 -6.63 -23.72
C TYR A 405 -12.26 -6.07 -24.65
N GLN A 406 -13.43 -5.76 -24.09
CA GLN A 406 -14.61 -5.35 -24.87
C GLN A 406 -14.54 -3.91 -25.34
N LYS A 407 -14.15 -2.97 -24.47
CA LYS A 407 -14.25 -1.53 -24.76
C LYS A 407 -13.00 -0.99 -25.43
N ILE A 408 -11.83 -1.42 -24.97
CA ILE A 408 -10.55 -0.96 -25.55
C ILE A 408 -10.12 -1.90 -26.65
N GLY A 409 -10.15 -3.21 -26.39
CA GLY A 409 -9.78 -4.23 -27.37
C GLY A 409 -10.82 -4.48 -28.45
N GLN A 410 -12.06 -4.01 -28.28
CA GLN A 410 -13.20 -4.21 -29.20
C GLN A 410 -13.46 -5.69 -29.54
N GLY A 411 -13.11 -6.60 -28.63
CA GLY A 411 -13.15 -8.05 -28.87
C GLY A 411 -12.13 -8.55 -29.91
N GLN A 412 -11.23 -7.68 -30.38
CA GLN A 412 -10.29 -7.95 -31.48
C GLN A 412 -8.83 -7.97 -31.04
N CYS A 413 -8.50 -7.41 -29.86
CA CYS A 413 -7.15 -7.41 -29.31
C CYS A 413 -6.92 -8.60 -28.38
N ALA A 414 -5.67 -9.08 -28.32
CA ALA A 414 -5.25 -10.01 -27.28
C ALA A 414 -4.97 -9.23 -25.99
N VAL A 415 -5.50 -9.71 -24.87
CA VAL A 415 -5.22 -9.12 -23.55
C VAL A 415 -4.11 -9.90 -22.89
N VAL A 416 -2.95 -9.27 -22.67
CA VAL A 416 -1.81 -9.92 -22.02
C VAL A 416 -1.69 -9.44 -20.57
N ASP A 417 -2.08 -10.29 -19.62
CA ASP A 417 -1.81 -10.05 -18.21
C ASP A 417 -0.38 -10.52 -17.88
N THR A 418 0.44 -9.62 -17.35
CA THR A 418 1.88 -9.84 -17.25
C THR A 418 2.33 -9.87 -15.80
N TYR A 419 2.68 -11.06 -15.31
CA TYR A 419 3.24 -11.22 -13.96
C TYR A 419 4.76 -11.27 -14.00
N TRP A 420 5.37 -10.37 -13.23
CA TRP A 420 6.81 -10.22 -13.04
C TRP A 420 7.15 -9.18 -11.97
N GLN A 421 8.43 -9.06 -11.65
CA GLN A 421 8.95 -8.23 -10.56
C GLN A 421 10.21 -7.48 -10.99
N THR A 422 10.61 -6.46 -10.23
CA THR A 422 11.88 -5.75 -10.46
C THR A 422 13.07 -6.71 -10.54
N GLU A 423 13.08 -7.72 -9.67
CA GLU A 423 14.14 -8.71 -9.54
C GLU A 423 14.16 -9.73 -10.68
N THR A 424 13.06 -9.87 -11.42
CA THR A 424 12.99 -10.77 -12.58
C THR A 424 13.52 -10.14 -13.87
N GLY A 425 13.59 -8.79 -13.90
CA GLY A 425 14.08 -7.97 -15.02
C GLY A 425 13.15 -7.90 -16.23
N SER A 426 12.48 -9.00 -16.57
CA SER A 426 11.52 -9.11 -17.69
C SER A 426 10.33 -10.01 -17.31
N ILE A 427 9.32 -10.09 -18.18
CA ILE A 427 8.06 -10.79 -17.88
C ILE A 427 8.28 -12.30 -17.75
N ILE A 428 7.70 -12.94 -16.71
CA ILE A 428 7.95 -14.36 -16.42
C ILE A 428 6.73 -15.29 -16.56
N ILE A 429 5.49 -14.79 -16.37
CA ILE A 429 4.26 -15.56 -16.59
C ILE A 429 3.25 -14.64 -17.29
N THR A 430 2.81 -15.04 -18.49
CA THR A 430 1.93 -14.23 -19.34
C THR A 430 1.43 -15.04 -20.54
N PRO A 431 0.28 -14.70 -21.14
CA PRO A 431 -0.14 -15.30 -22.40
C PRO A 431 0.71 -14.78 -23.58
N LEU A 432 0.92 -15.62 -24.59
CA LEU A 432 1.41 -15.18 -25.89
C LEU A 432 0.21 -14.88 -26.81
N PRO A 433 0.12 -13.68 -27.41
CA PRO A 433 -1.12 -13.14 -27.96
C PRO A 433 -1.66 -13.93 -29.14
N GLY A 434 -0.80 -14.61 -29.91
CA GLY A 434 -1.19 -15.47 -31.03
C GLY A 434 -1.40 -16.95 -30.67
N ALA A 435 -1.17 -17.36 -29.43
CA ALA A 435 -1.06 -18.78 -29.07
C ALA A 435 -1.86 -19.19 -27.82
N THR A 436 -2.05 -18.27 -26.89
CA THR A 436 -2.61 -18.58 -25.57
C THR A 436 -4.02 -18.05 -25.47
N ALA A 437 -5.00 -18.95 -25.29
CA ALA A 437 -6.32 -18.55 -24.83
C ALA A 437 -6.22 -18.01 -23.40
N THR A 438 -7.02 -17.02 -23.03
CA THR A 438 -6.88 -16.32 -21.74
C THR A 438 -8.09 -16.57 -20.84
N LYS A 439 -7.83 -16.64 -19.53
CA LYS A 439 -8.87 -16.61 -18.49
C LYS A 439 -8.79 -15.25 -17.77
N PRO A 440 -9.89 -14.51 -17.62
CA PRO A 440 -9.86 -13.20 -16.98
C PRO A 440 -9.26 -13.27 -15.56
N GLY A 441 -8.16 -12.55 -15.32
CA GLY A 441 -7.44 -12.52 -14.04
C GLY A 441 -6.34 -13.58 -13.86
N SER A 442 -6.13 -14.47 -14.84
CA SER A 442 -4.99 -15.39 -14.85
C SER A 442 -3.82 -14.83 -15.67
N ALA A 443 -2.61 -14.97 -15.15
CA ALA A 443 -1.38 -14.71 -15.90
C ALA A 443 -1.07 -15.84 -16.91
N THR A 444 -1.82 -16.93 -16.90
CA THR A 444 -1.73 -18.09 -17.81
C THR A 444 -0.47 -18.94 -17.62
N PHE A 445 0.49 -18.92 -18.53
CA PHE A 445 1.59 -19.87 -18.60
C PHE A 445 2.96 -19.17 -18.51
N PRO A 446 4.02 -19.88 -18.09
CA PRO A 446 5.36 -19.31 -18.00
C PRO A 446 5.95 -18.93 -19.37
N PHE A 447 6.75 -17.86 -19.37
CA PHE A 447 7.56 -17.46 -20.51
C PHE A 447 8.79 -18.38 -20.70
N PHE A 448 9.52 -18.21 -21.80
CA PHE A 448 10.67 -19.05 -22.13
C PHE A 448 11.76 -19.00 -21.04
N GLY A 449 12.29 -20.17 -20.67
CA GLY A 449 13.29 -20.38 -19.61
C GLY A 449 12.73 -20.28 -18.19
N ILE A 450 11.45 -19.99 -18.02
CA ILE A 450 10.82 -19.90 -16.70
C ILE A 450 10.18 -21.25 -16.37
N LYS A 451 10.66 -21.88 -15.29
CA LYS A 451 10.11 -23.14 -14.77
C LYS A 451 9.48 -22.91 -13.39
N PRO A 452 8.21 -22.45 -13.34
CA PRO A 452 7.53 -22.16 -12.08
C PRO A 452 7.16 -23.45 -11.35
N VAL A 453 7.29 -23.42 -10.04
CA VAL A 453 6.82 -24.45 -9.10
C VAL A 453 5.97 -23.80 -8.02
N LEU A 454 5.04 -24.57 -7.47
CA LEU A 454 4.30 -24.17 -6.28
C LEU A 454 4.84 -24.96 -5.10
N LEU A 455 5.23 -24.27 -4.04
CA LEU A 455 5.78 -24.88 -2.83
C LEU A 455 4.75 -24.79 -1.70
N ASP A 456 4.66 -25.85 -0.90
CA ASP A 456 3.89 -25.80 0.33
C ASP A 456 4.56 -24.82 1.31
N LEU A 457 3.77 -23.90 1.85
CA LEU A 457 4.28 -22.80 2.68
C LEU A 457 4.94 -23.31 3.99
N THR A 458 4.53 -24.48 4.49
CA THR A 458 4.97 -25.01 5.79
C THR A 458 6.16 -25.96 5.65
N THR A 459 6.08 -26.89 4.70
CA THR A 459 7.06 -27.96 4.49
C THR A 459 8.13 -27.58 3.47
N GLY A 460 7.86 -26.60 2.60
CA GLY A 460 8.71 -26.25 1.46
C GLY A 460 8.75 -27.32 0.36
N ALA A 461 7.91 -28.35 0.45
CA ALA A 461 7.81 -29.39 -0.55
C ALA A 461 7.13 -28.89 -1.83
N GLU A 462 7.58 -29.35 -2.99
CA GLU A 462 6.94 -29.03 -4.27
C GLU A 462 5.57 -29.70 -4.40
N LEU A 463 4.55 -28.89 -4.68
CA LEU A 463 3.19 -29.30 -5.00
C LEU A 463 3.10 -29.68 -6.47
N LYS A 464 2.96 -30.99 -6.72
CA LYS A 464 2.91 -31.57 -8.07
C LYS A 464 1.48 -31.57 -8.62
N GLY A 465 1.36 -31.59 -9.95
CA GLY A 465 0.08 -31.67 -10.64
C GLY A 465 -0.66 -30.34 -10.73
N ASN A 466 -1.92 -30.41 -11.14
CA ASN A 466 -2.81 -29.26 -11.26
C ASN A 466 -3.76 -29.21 -10.07
N ASP A 467 -4.53 -28.13 -9.96
CA ASP A 467 -5.46 -27.88 -8.84
C ASP A 467 -4.75 -27.78 -7.49
N VAL A 468 -3.64 -27.05 -7.49
CA VAL A 468 -2.77 -26.86 -6.32
C VAL A 468 -2.53 -25.38 -6.07
N THR A 469 -2.45 -25.02 -4.79
CA THR A 469 -2.21 -23.65 -4.33
C THR A 469 -1.04 -23.64 -3.36
N GLY A 470 -0.11 -22.71 -3.56
CA GLY A 470 1.07 -22.59 -2.71
C GLY A 470 1.84 -21.32 -2.96
N VAL A 471 3.10 -21.32 -2.55
CA VAL A 471 4.06 -20.24 -2.80
C VAL A 471 4.64 -20.40 -4.20
N LEU A 472 4.64 -19.33 -4.99
CA LEU A 472 5.28 -19.33 -6.29
C LEU A 472 6.79 -19.20 -6.16
N ALA A 473 7.51 -20.17 -6.72
CA ALA A 473 8.96 -20.14 -6.83
C ALA A 473 9.41 -20.55 -8.24
N ILE A 474 10.63 -20.18 -8.63
CA ILE A 474 11.21 -20.58 -9.92
C ILE A 474 12.38 -21.52 -9.66
N SER A 475 12.38 -22.67 -10.34
CA SER A 475 13.31 -23.78 -10.08
C SER A 475 14.61 -23.73 -10.90
N GLN A 476 14.75 -22.77 -11.81
CA GLN A 476 15.93 -22.60 -12.67
C GLN A 476 16.25 -21.13 -12.86
N PRO A 477 17.53 -20.75 -13.01
CA PRO A 477 17.89 -19.37 -13.35
C PRO A 477 17.45 -19.02 -14.78
N TRP A 478 17.22 -17.73 -15.03
CA TRP A 478 16.92 -17.18 -16.35
C TRP A 478 17.81 -15.96 -16.64
N PRO A 479 18.00 -15.56 -17.92
CA PRO A 479 18.98 -14.53 -18.28
C PRO A 479 18.81 -13.19 -17.56
N SER A 480 17.57 -12.67 -17.48
CA SER A 480 17.28 -11.33 -16.95
C SER A 480 17.13 -11.25 -15.43
N MET A 481 17.38 -12.34 -14.71
CA MET A 481 17.34 -12.37 -13.25
C MET A 481 18.29 -11.32 -12.65
N ALA A 482 17.88 -10.60 -11.61
CA ALA A 482 18.79 -9.72 -10.88
C ALA A 482 19.95 -10.54 -10.27
N ARG A 483 21.16 -9.99 -10.29
CA ARG A 483 22.36 -10.72 -9.84
C ARG A 483 22.61 -10.57 -8.34
N SER A 484 22.25 -9.42 -7.78
CA SER A 484 22.53 -9.11 -6.38
C SER A 484 21.73 -7.89 -5.91
N VAL A 485 21.85 -7.59 -4.62
CA VAL A 485 21.58 -6.28 -4.03
C VAL A 485 22.92 -5.56 -3.87
N TYR A 486 22.97 -4.29 -4.30
CA TYR A 486 24.18 -3.47 -4.29
C TYR A 486 24.86 -3.46 -2.91
N ARG A 487 26.16 -3.79 -2.89
CA ARG A 487 27.01 -3.90 -1.68
C ARG A 487 26.44 -4.79 -0.57
N ASN A 488 25.46 -5.65 -0.85
CA ASN A 488 24.81 -6.49 0.15
C ASN A 488 24.26 -7.80 -0.46
N HIS A 489 25.17 -8.66 -0.92
CA HIS A 489 24.78 -9.95 -1.52
C HIS A 489 24.08 -10.88 -0.53
N ASP A 490 24.44 -10.86 0.75
CA ASP A 490 23.77 -11.67 1.78
C ASP A 490 22.29 -11.33 1.90
N ARG A 491 21.93 -10.04 1.79
CA ARG A 491 20.51 -9.64 1.76
C ARG A 491 19.79 -10.20 0.54
N TYR A 492 20.44 -10.26 -0.62
CA TYR A 492 19.89 -10.91 -1.82
C TYR A 492 19.66 -12.41 -1.57
N LEU A 493 20.67 -13.14 -1.11
CA LEU A 493 20.55 -14.56 -0.80
C LEU A 493 19.42 -14.84 0.19
N ASN A 494 19.40 -14.11 1.31
CA ASN A 494 18.41 -14.29 2.38
C ASN A 494 16.98 -13.95 1.95
N THR A 495 16.82 -12.99 1.03
CA THR A 495 15.48 -12.58 0.57
C THR A 495 14.95 -13.52 -0.50
N TYR A 496 15.79 -13.99 -1.43
CA TYR A 496 15.31 -14.63 -2.66
C TYR A 496 15.72 -16.10 -2.83
N LEU A 497 16.86 -16.54 -2.26
CA LEU A 497 17.44 -17.87 -2.59
C LEU A 497 17.55 -18.82 -1.39
N ASN A 498 17.62 -18.29 -0.17
CA ASN A 498 17.66 -19.07 1.07
C ASN A 498 16.29 -19.43 1.66
N PRO A 499 15.16 -18.71 1.40
CA PRO A 499 13.85 -19.13 1.91
C PRO A 499 13.48 -20.56 1.48
N TYR A 500 13.77 -20.90 0.22
CA TYR A 500 13.60 -22.25 -0.33
C TYR A 500 14.84 -22.61 -1.15
N LYS A 501 15.78 -23.34 -0.53
CA LYS A 501 17.09 -23.63 -1.14
C LYS A 501 16.93 -24.33 -2.50
N GLY A 502 17.64 -23.83 -3.50
CA GLY A 502 17.58 -24.33 -4.88
C GLY A 502 16.47 -23.69 -5.74
N TYR A 503 15.67 -22.80 -5.16
CA TYR A 503 14.63 -22.05 -5.86
C TYR A 503 14.83 -20.55 -5.69
N TYR A 504 14.31 -19.78 -6.65
CA TYR A 504 14.06 -18.35 -6.47
C TYR A 504 12.66 -18.16 -5.88
N PHE A 505 12.59 -17.61 -4.68
CA PHE A 505 11.36 -17.24 -4.00
C PHE A 505 10.85 -15.89 -4.50
N THR A 506 9.66 -15.89 -5.10
CA THR A 506 9.04 -14.65 -5.61
C THR A 506 8.47 -13.78 -4.47
N GLY A 507 8.04 -14.39 -3.35
CA GLY A 507 7.27 -13.69 -2.32
C GLY A 507 5.78 -13.57 -2.63
N ASP A 508 5.30 -14.22 -3.68
CA ASP A 508 3.89 -14.24 -4.08
C ASP A 508 3.30 -15.66 -3.94
N GLY A 509 2.03 -15.73 -3.53
CA GLY A 509 1.23 -16.94 -3.56
C GLY A 509 0.61 -17.12 -4.94
N ALA A 510 0.41 -18.37 -5.37
CA ALA A 510 -0.24 -18.66 -6.63
C ALA A 510 -1.01 -19.98 -6.61
N THR A 511 -1.99 -20.07 -7.51
CA THR A 511 -2.75 -21.29 -7.79
C THR A 511 -2.50 -21.73 -9.22
N ARG A 512 -2.23 -23.03 -9.41
CA ARG A 512 -2.23 -23.66 -10.73
C ARG A 512 -3.52 -24.45 -10.88
N ASP A 513 -4.41 -23.99 -11.75
CA ASP A 513 -5.73 -24.62 -11.92
C ASP A 513 -5.66 -25.96 -12.68
N LYS A 514 -6.82 -26.63 -12.80
CA LYS A 514 -6.98 -27.91 -13.51
C LYS A 514 -6.44 -27.92 -14.95
N ASP A 515 -6.45 -26.77 -15.63
CA ASP A 515 -6.01 -26.61 -17.02
C ASP A 515 -4.54 -26.14 -17.10
N GLY A 516 -3.89 -25.96 -15.94
CA GLY A 516 -2.50 -25.54 -15.82
C GLY A 516 -2.28 -24.02 -15.83
N TYR A 517 -3.34 -23.21 -15.82
CA TYR A 517 -3.23 -21.75 -15.77
C TYR A 517 -2.80 -21.31 -14.38
N ILE A 518 -1.91 -20.32 -14.33
CA ILE A 518 -1.36 -19.77 -13.09
C ILE A 518 -2.12 -18.48 -12.73
N TRP A 519 -2.62 -18.45 -11.50
CA TRP A 519 -3.33 -17.34 -10.88
C TRP A 519 -2.45 -16.78 -9.77
N ILE A 520 -2.25 -15.46 -9.75
CA ILE A 520 -1.41 -14.81 -8.75
C ILE A 520 -2.31 -14.33 -7.60
N ASN A 521 -2.11 -14.88 -6.41
CA ASN A 521 -2.99 -14.69 -5.26
C ASN A 521 -2.54 -13.53 -4.36
N GLY A 522 -1.57 -12.73 -4.80
CA GLY A 522 -0.96 -11.64 -4.03
C GLY A 522 0.27 -12.08 -3.22
N ARG A 523 0.80 -11.16 -2.42
CA ARG A 523 2.02 -11.38 -1.63
C ARG A 523 1.75 -12.38 -0.51
N VAL A 524 2.70 -13.28 -0.26
CA VAL A 524 2.65 -14.22 0.88
C VAL A 524 2.65 -13.45 2.21
N ASP A 525 3.32 -12.29 2.24
CA ASP A 525 3.33 -11.37 3.37
C ASP A 525 1.94 -10.77 3.66
N ASP A 526 1.04 -10.75 2.66
CA ASP A 526 -0.33 -10.24 2.75
C ASP A 526 -1.37 -11.37 3.03
N ILE A 527 -0.92 -12.52 3.56
CA ILE A 527 -1.80 -13.60 4.06
C ILE A 527 -2.24 -13.29 5.49
N ILE A 528 -3.54 -13.37 5.76
CA ILE A 528 -4.13 -13.22 7.10
C ILE A 528 -4.42 -14.60 7.67
N ASN A 529 -4.02 -14.86 8.92
CA ASN A 529 -4.29 -16.09 9.63
C ASN A 529 -5.36 -15.87 10.72
N VAL A 530 -6.61 -16.26 10.42
CA VAL A 530 -7.76 -16.13 11.33
C VAL A 530 -8.11 -17.51 11.89
N SER A 531 -7.87 -17.73 13.18
CA SER A 531 -8.18 -19.01 13.86
C SER A 531 -7.56 -20.24 13.18
N GLY A 532 -6.37 -20.10 12.60
CA GLY A 532 -5.67 -21.17 11.88
C GLY A 532 -6.03 -21.25 10.39
N HIS A 533 -7.03 -20.51 9.91
CA HIS A 533 -7.36 -20.40 8.49
C HIS A 533 -6.50 -19.32 7.83
N ARG A 534 -5.66 -19.73 6.86
CA ARG A 534 -4.85 -18.82 6.05
C ARG A 534 -5.67 -18.31 4.87
N LEU A 535 -5.89 -17.00 4.85
CA LEU A 535 -6.73 -16.30 3.89
C LEU A 535 -5.89 -15.32 3.10
N SER A 536 -6.01 -15.36 1.77
CA SER A 536 -5.47 -14.29 0.93
C SER A 536 -6.35 -13.05 1.05
N THR A 537 -5.73 -11.90 1.22
CA THR A 537 -6.41 -10.60 1.13
C THR A 537 -7.12 -10.42 -0.22
N VAL A 538 -6.53 -10.92 -1.31
CA VAL A 538 -7.08 -10.82 -2.68
C VAL A 538 -8.40 -11.59 -2.82
N GLU A 539 -8.53 -12.74 -2.17
CA GLU A 539 -9.76 -13.54 -2.20
C GLU A 539 -10.93 -12.79 -1.53
N ILE A 540 -10.67 -12.18 -0.37
CA ILE A 540 -11.65 -11.39 0.38
C ILE A 540 -12.02 -10.11 -0.38
N GLU A 541 -11.03 -9.41 -0.94
CA GLU A 541 -11.24 -8.24 -1.81
C GLU A 541 -12.10 -8.60 -3.03
N SER A 542 -11.81 -9.73 -3.67
CA SER A 542 -12.60 -10.23 -4.81
C SER A 542 -14.04 -10.50 -4.40
N ALA A 543 -14.26 -11.18 -3.27
CA ALA A 543 -15.61 -11.45 -2.75
C ALA A 543 -16.41 -10.17 -2.46
N LEU A 544 -15.78 -9.15 -1.87
CA LEU A 544 -16.41 -7.85 -1.62
C LEU A 544 -16.72 -7.10 -2.92
N SER A 545 -15.82 -7.15 -3.90
CA SER A 545 -15.98 -6.46 -5.20
C SER A 545 -17.18 -6.95 -6.01
N LEU A 546 -17.68 -8.16 -5.71
CA LEU A 546 -18.90 -8.69 -6.31
C LEU A 546 -20.18 -7.96 -5.87
N HIS A 547 -20.13 -7.19 -4.79
CA HIS A 547 -21.29 -6.43 -4.32
C HIS A 547 -21.55 -5.21 -5.23
N PRO A 548 -22.78 -4.98 -5.73
CA PRO A 548 -23.07 -3.94 -6.73
C PRO A 548 -22.64 -2.53 -6.32
N SER A 549 -22.70 -2.21 -5.02
CA SER A 549 -22.35 -0.91 -4.48
C SER A 549 -20.83 -0.66 -4.38
N VAL A 550 -20.00 -1.69 -4.46
CA VAL A 550 -18.55 -1.60 -4.24
C VAL A 550 -17.83 -1.21 -5.52
N ALA A 551 -16.99 -0.18 -5.44
CA ALA A 551 -16.09 0.23 -6.52
C ALA A 551 -14.70 -0.38 -6.35
N GLU A 552 -14.16 -0.37 -5.14
CA GLU A 552 -12.82 -0.87 -4.85
C GLU A 552 -12.68 -1.25 -3.38
N THR A 553 -11.74 -2.14 -3.08
CA THR A 553 -11.54 -2.66 -1.73
C THR A 553 -10.06 -2.85 -1.42
N ALA A 554 -9.71 -2.73 -0.15
CA ALA A 554 -8.44 -3.19 0.39
C ALA A 554 -8.68 -3.97 1.68
N VAL A 555 -8.01 -5.10 1.85
CA VAL A 555 -8.13 -5.93 3.05
C VAL A 555 -6.77 -6.04 3.73
N VAL A 556 -6.76 -5.94 5.06
CA VAL A 556 -5.56 -6.13 5.89
C VAL A 556 -5.89 -6.94 7.14
N GLY A 557 -4.89 -7.64 7.66
CA GLY A 557 -4.97 -8.32 8.95
C GLY A 557 -4.67 -7.36 10.10
N GLY A 558 -5.54 -7.33 11.10
CA GLY A 558 -5.30 -6.66 12.39
C GLY A 558 -5.07 -7.68 13.50
N HIS A 559 -4.36 -7.29 14.56
CA HIS A 559 -4.18 -8.14 15.75
C HIS A 559 -5.53 -8.43 16.42
N ASP A 560 -5.74 -9.67 16.85
CA ASP A 560 -6.94 -10.10 17.57
C ASP A 560 -6.62 -11.16 18.62
N ASP A 561 -6.94 -10.89 19.89
CA ASP A 561 -6.54 -11.77 21.00
C ASP A 561 -7.21 -13.16 20.96
N LEU A 562 -8.37 -13.28 20.30
CA LEU A 562 -9.14 -14.54 20.22
C LEU A 562 -8.73 -15.38 19.01
N THR A 563 -8.59 -14.74 17.85
CA THR A 563 -8.40 -15.40 16.55
C THR A 563 -6.95 -15.31 16.04
N GLY A 564 -6.06 -14.67 16.80
CA GLY A 564 -4.69 -14.35 16.42
C GLY A 564 -4.63 -13.13 15.51
N GLN A 565 -5.27 -13.21 14.34
CA GLN A 565 -5.52 -12.07 13.48
C GLN A 565 -6.99 -12.01 13.09
N CYS A 566 -7.52 -10.80 12.90
CA CYS A 566 -8.84 -10.57 12.34
C CYS A 566 -8.76 -9.76 11.04
N ILE A 567 -9.83 -9.82 10.27
CA ILE A 567 -9.90 -9.18 8.95
C ILE A 567 -10.51 -7.78 9.09
N HIS A 568 -9.80 -6.78 8.58
CA HIS A 568 -10.30 -5.42 8.40
C HIS A 568 -10.41 -5.14 6.90
N ALA A 569 -11.58 -4.72 6.44
CA ALA A 569 -11.82 -4.36 5.05
C ALA A 569 -12.08 -2.86 4.92
N PHE A 570 -11.49 -2.25 3.90
CA PHE A 570 -11.73 -0.87 3.48
C PHE A 570 -12.45 -0.91 2.15
N VAL A 571 -13.54 -0.17 2.02
CA VAL A 571 -14.46 -0.25 0.89
C VAL A 571 -14.75 1.15 0.37
N ILE A 572 -14.50 1.35 -0.93
CA ILE A 572 -14.92 2.55 -1.67
C ILE A 572 -16.20 2.19 -2.43
N LEU A 573 -17.23 3.03 -2.33
CA LEU A 573 -18.49 2.84 -3.04
C LEU A 573 -18.49 3.49 -4.44
N LYS A 574 -19.37 2.99 -5.31
CA LYS A 574 -19.64 3.63 -6.61
C LYS A 574 -20.31 5.00 -6.42
N SER A 575 -20.08 5.91 -7.35
CA SER A 575 -20.59 7.29 -7.32
C SER A 575 -22.12 7.35 -7.05
N ASN A 576 -22.57 8.25 -6.18
CA ASN A 576 -23.98 8.49 -5.82
C ASN A 576 -24.63 7.46 -4.87
N LEU A 577 -23.84 6.68 -4.14
CA LEU A 577 -24.33 5.79 -3.07
C LEU A 577 -23.79 6.28 -1.73
N ASP A 578 -24.70 6.56 -0.79
CA ASP A 578 -24.35 6.90 0.60
C ASP A 578 -24.20 5.63 1.44
N ASP A 579 -23.44 5.74 2.53
CA ASP A 579 -23.34 4.71 3.56
C ASP A 579 -24.69 4.52 4.27
N SER A 580 -25.54 3.66 3.70
CA SER A 580 -26.85 3.34 4.26
C SER A 580 -26.72 2.43 5.47
N LYS A 581 -27.53 2.67 6.51
CA LYS A 581 -27.62 1.80 7.70
C LYS A 581 -27.85 0.34 7.29
N GLY A 582 -26.81 -0.50 7.43
CA GLY A 582 -26.87 -1.94 7.13
C GLY A 582 -25.91 -2.43 6.05
N LEU A 583 -25.29 -1.52 5.28
CA LEU A 583 -24.38 -1.89 4.19
C LEU A 583 -23.20 -2.75 4.65
N GLU A 584 -22.62 -2.46 5.81
CA GLU A 584 -21.55 -3.29 6.41
C GLU A 584 -22.00 -4.74 6.62
N LYS A 585 -23.25 -4.96 7.07
CA LYS A 585 -23.80 -6.32 7.27
C LYS A 585 -24.00 -7.03 5.93
N GLU A 586 -24.47 -6.33 4.91
CA GLU A 586 -24.64 -6.88 3.56
C GLU A 586 -23.29 -7.30 2.97
N LEU A 587 -22.26 -6.45 3.10
CA LEU A 587 -20.91 -6.74 2.64
C LEU A 587 -20.27 -7.91 3.41
N ALA A 588 -20.46 -7.98 4.73
CA ALA A 588 -20.00 -9.12 5.53
C ALA A 588 -20.70 -10.43 5.11
N LEU A 589 -22.00 -10.39 4.84
CA LEU A 589 -22.76 -11.53 4.33
C LEU A 589 -22.32 -11.95 2.92
N GLN A 590 -21.95 -10.99 2.07
CA GLN A 590 -21.41 -11.26 0.74
C GLN A 590 -20.11 -12.07 0.83
N VAL A 591 -19.16 -11.66 1.68
CA VAL A 591 -17.92 -12.43 1.89
C VAL A 591 -18.22 -13.81 2.46
N ARG A 592 -19.12 -13.89 3.45
CA ARG A 592 -19.53 -15.16 4.06
C ARG A 592 -20.17 -16.12 3.05
N LYS A 593 -20.91 -15.61 2.07
CA LYS A 593 -21.56 -16.40 1.02
C LYS A 593 -20.57 -16.92 -0.03
N VAL A 594 -19.56 -16.12 -0.38
CA VAL A 594 -18.59 -16.46 -1.43
C VAL A 594 -17.50 -17.37 -0.89
N ILE A 595 -16.97 -17.07 0.30
CA ILE A 595 -15.82 -17.77 0.88
C ILE A 595 -16.26 -18.66 2.05
N GLY A 596 -16.86 -18.05 3.07
CA GLY A 596 -17.30 -18.78 4.27
C GLY A 596 -17.27 -17.92 5.54
N SER A 597 -17.82 -18.43 6.64
CA SER A 597 -17.97 -17.68 7.89
C SER A 597 -16.63 -17.25 8.51
N PHE A 598 -15.58 -18.05 8.33
CA PHE A 598 -14.23 -17.79 8.86
C PHE A 598 -13.53 -16.62 8.14
N ALA A 599 -13.98 -16.22 6.94
CA ALA A 599 -13.44 -15.09 6.18
C ALA A 599 -14.22 -13.78 6.39
N THR A 600 -15.22 -13.78 7.27
CA THR A 600 -16.06 -12.59 7.50
C THR A 600 -15.22 -11.45 8.09
N PRO A 601 -15.19 -10.25 7.47
CA PRO A 601 -14.50 -9.10 8.04
C PRO A 601 -15.03 -8.76 9.43
N LYS A 602 -14.13 -8.54 10.40
CA LYS A 602 -14.49 -8.10 11.75
C LYS A 602 -14.95 -6.65 11.74
N ARG A 603 -14.34 -5.83 10.88
CA ARG A 603 -14.71 -4.43 10.63
C ARG A 603 -14.64 -4.13 9.15
N ILE A 604 -15.60 -3.32 8.69
CA ILE A 604 -15.62 -2.77 7.34
C ILE A 604 -15.63 -1.25 7.49
N TYR A 605 -14.71 -0.57 6.83
CA TYR A 605 -14.60 0.88 6.82
C TYR A 605 -15.00 1.39 5.44
N VAL A 606 -16.05 2.17 5.35
CA VAL A 606 -16.44 2.84 4.11
C VAL A 606 -15.62 4.11 3.97
N THR A 607 -14.77 4.20 2.95
CA THR A 607 -13.84 5.33 2.75
C THR A 607 -14.03 5.95 1.37
N ASN A 608 -13.68 7.24 1.25
CA ASN A 608 -13.76 7.94 -0.04
C ASN A 608 -12.62 7.53 -0.99
N ASP A 609 -11.43 7.26 -0.43
CA ASP A 609 -10.26 6.79 -1.17
C ASP A 609 -9.36 5.90 -0.30
N LEU A 610 -8.33 5.32 -0.91
CA LEU A 610 -7.33 4.44 -0.30
C LEU A 610 -5.91 5.01 -0.51
N PRO A 611 -4.98 4.79 0.43
CA PRO A 611 -3.59 5.22 0.28
C PRO A 611 -2.92 4.44 -0.86
N ARG A 612 -2.61 5.10 -1.97
CA ARG A 612 -1.98 4.49 -3.15
C ARG A 612 -0.66 5.13 -3.50
N THR A 613 0.26 4.36 -4.06
CA THR A 613 1.43 4.90 -4.74
C THR A 613 1.02 5.64 -6.01
N ARG A 614 1.91 6.47 -6.56
CA ARG A 614 1.70 7.07 -7.90
C ARG A 614 1.65 6.06 -9.05
N SER A 615 2.08 4.82 -8.82
CA SER A 615 1.88 3.68 -9.75
C SER A 615 0.52 2.99 -9.57
N GLY A 616 -0.32 3.47 -8.66
CA GLY A 616 -1.67 2.97 -8.41
C GLY A 616 -1.77 1.90 -7.31
N LYS A 617 -0.64 1.35 -6.87
CA LYS A 617 -0.59 0.26 -5.89
C LYS A 617 -1.08 0.72 -4.52
N ILE A 618 -2.06 0.03 -3.95
CA ILE A 618 -2.53 0.28 -2.57
C ILE A 618 -1.42 -0.04 -1.57
N MET A 619 -1.13 0.90 -0.68
CA MET A 619 -0.11 0.77 0.38
C MET A 619 -0.70 0.09 1.63
N ARG A 620 -1.01 -1.20 1.53
CA ARG A 620 -1.63 -2.00 2.61
C ARG A 620 -0.87 -1.95 3.95
N ARG A 621 0.45 -1.85 3.92
CA ARG A 621 1.30 -1.65 5.11
C ARG A 621 0.85 -0.45 5.97
N ILE A 622 0.44 0.65 5.32
CA ILE A 622 -0.05 1.84 6.01
C ILE A 622 -1.38 1.52 6.69
N LEU A 623 -2.34 0.94 5.95
CA LEU A 623 -3.63 0.52 6.48
C LEU A 623 -3.46 -0.40 7.70
N GLN A 624 -2.58 -1.40 7.60
CA GLN A 624 -2.29 -2.34 8.67
C GLN A 624 -1.69 -1.65 9.91
N LYS A 625 -0.72 -0.75 9.72
CA LYS A 625 -0.14 0.01 10.84
C LYS A 625 -1.17 0.90 11.52
N VAL A 626 -2.07 1.53 10.77
CA VAL A 626 -3.15 2.34 11.36
C VAL A 626 -4.12 1.46 12.15
N ILE A 627 -4.51 0.30 11.62
CA ILE A 627 -5.35 -0.68 12.34
C ILE A 627 -4.69 -1.13 13.65
N ASN A 628 -3.38 -1.39 13.63
CA ASN A 628 -2.60 -1.81 14.79
C ASN A 628 -2.15 -0.65 15.70
N LYS A 629 -2.65 0.58 15.49
CA LYS A 629 -2.33 1.78 16.28
C LYS A 629 -0.84 2.17 16.27
N GLU A 630 -0.13 1.85 15.19
CA GLU A 630 1.27 2.21 14.96
C GLU A 630 1.44 3.45 14.05
N GLN A 631 0.53 4.42 14.12
CA GLN A 631 0.55 5.58 13.21
C GLN A 631 1.77 6.50 13.38
N ASP A 632 2.48 6.43 14.50
CA ASP A 632 3.71 7.19 14.73
C ASP A 632 4.93 6.56 14.02
N SER A 633 4.76 5.36 13.45
CA SER A 633 5.81 4.58 12.79
C SER A 633 5.40 4.14 11.38
N LEU A 634 4.74 5.01 10.62
CA LEU A 634 4.29 4.70 9.25
C LEU A 634 5.43 4.55 8.25
N GLY A 635 6.67 4.90 8.59
CA GLY A 635 7.82 4.83 7.67
C GLY A 635 7.69 5.80 6.49
N ASP A 636 8.39 5.53 5.39
CA ASP A 636 8.32 6.39 4.19
C ASP A 636 6.93 6.32 3.53
N ILE A 637 6.30 7.49 3.42
CA ILE A 637 4.99 7.70 2.79
C ILE A 637 5.08 8.56 1.52
N SER A 638 6.28 8.98 1.09
CA SER A 638 6.51 9.87 -0.06
C SER A 638 6.05 9.30 -1.40
N ALA A 639 5.94 7.98 -1.51
CA ALA A 639 5.42 7.31 -2.69
C ALA A 639 3.92 7.55 -2.92
N LEU A 640 3.17 8.04 -1.90
CA LEU A 640 1.74 8.28 -1.98
C LEU A 640 1.40 9.27 -3.09
N ALA A 641 0.33 8.98 -3.82
CA ALA A 641 -0.24 9.89 -4.81
C ALA A 641 -0.91 11.09 -4.14
N ASP A 642 -1.57 10.85 -3.01
CA ASP A 642 -2.27 11.86 -2.21
C ASP A 642 -2.08 11.60 -0.71
N HIS A 643 -1.46 12.54 -0.02
CA HIS A 643 -1.22 12.45 1.42
C HIS A 643 -2.45 12.80 2.27
N SER A 644 -3.42 13.54 1.73
CA SER A 644 -4.60 13.96 2.49
C SER A 644 -5.48 12.78 2.91
N VAL A 645 -5.57 11.77 2.03
CA VAL A 645 -6.30 10.50 2.25
C VAL A 645 -5.88 9.82 3.55
N LEU A 646 -4.59 9.89 3.91
CA LEU A 646 -4.07 9.25 5.11
C LEU A 646 -4.65 9.87 6.38
N ASN A 647 -4.71 11.21 6.45
CA ASN A 647 -5.21 11.91 7.63
C ASN A 647 -6.71 11.66 7.84
N GLU A 648 -7.48 11.67 6.75
CA GLU A 648 -8.92 11.34 6.81
C GLU A 648 -9.14 9.91 7.27
N LEU A 649 -8.37 8.96 6.73
CA LEU A 649 -8.48 7.55 7.03
C LEU A 649 -8.09 7.23 8.49
N VAL A 650 -7.01 7.83 9.01
CA VAL A 650 -6.63 7.70 10.43
C VAL A 650 -7.74 8.24 11.33
N LYS A 651 -8.26 9.43 11.04
CA LYS A 651 -9.35 10.03 11.83
C LYS A 651 -10.60 9.14 11.82
N HIS A 652 -10.97 8.62 10.65
CA HIS A 652 -12.13 7.74 10.49
C HIS A 652 -11.96 6.42 11.27
N ILE A 653 -10.83 5.73 11.13
CA ILE A 653 -10.53 4.48 11.85
C ILE A 653 -10.51 4.70 13.36
N MET A 654 -9.86 5.76 13.84
CA MET A 654 -9.79 6.04 15.28
C MET A 654 -11.16 6.34 15.87
N SER A 655 -12.02 7.06 15.14
CA SER A 655 -13.40 7.29 15.56
C SER A 655 -14.24 6.01 15.62
N ALA A 656 -13.99 5.06 14.71
CA ALA A 656 -14.69 3.77 14.64
C ALA A 656 -14.13 2.72 15.63
N GLN A 657 -12.92 2.92 16.18
CA GLN A 657 -12.26 2.01 17.13
C GLN A 657 -12.46 2.39 18.62
N GLN A 658 -13.08 3.53 18.95
CA GLN A 658 -13.40 3.85 20.35
C GLN A 658 -14.55 2.98 20.86
N LEU A 659 -14.26 2.08 21.80
CA LEU A 659 -15.26 1.53 22.71
C LEU A 659 -15.73 2.67 23.65
N PRO A 660 -17.03 2.76 23.98
CA PRO A 660 -17.52 3.82 24.85
C PRO A 660 -16.94 3.64 26.25
N LYS A 661 -16.17 4.64 26.71
CA LYS A 661 -15.71 4.72 28.11
C LYS A 661 -16.88 5.11 29.02
N LEU A 662 -16.88 4.58 30.24
CA LEU A 662 -17.89 4.97 31.23
C LEU A 662 -17.53 6.33 31.82
N VAL A 663 -18.41 7.32 31.67
CA VAL A 663 -18.18 8.65 32.22
C VAL A 663 -18.73 8.74 33.65
N PHE A 664 -17.85 8.97 34.64
CA PHE A 664 -18.26 9.33 35.98
C PHE A 664 -18.46 10.84 36.10
N VAL A 665 -19.67 11.28 36.38
CA VAL A 665 -19.97 12.70 36.60
C VAL A 665 -19.45 13.13 37.96
N THR A 666 -18.22 13.67 37.98
CA THR A 666 -17.58 14.21 39.17
C THR A 666 -16.48 15.19 38.80
N GLY A 667 -16.39 16.31 39.53
CA GLY A 667 -15.22 17.19 39.50
C GLY A 667 -14.12 16.80 40.50
N ASN A 668 -14.34 15.77 41.32
CA ASN A 668 -13.45 15.44 42.44
C ASN A 668 -12.47 14.31 42.07
N LYS A 669 -11.19 14.67 41.92
CA LYS A 669 -10.11 13.73 41.57
C LYS A 669 -9.92 12.58 42.56
N ASN A 670 -10.17 12.81 43.86
CA ASN A 670 -10.05 11.76 44.87
C ASN A 670 -11.19 10.74 44.77
N LYS A 671 -12.41 11.19 44.45
CA LYS A 671 -13.54 10.30 44.17
C LYS A 671 -13.29 9.46 42.92
N LEU A 672 -12.77 10.08 41.85
CA LEU A 672 -12.39 9.34 40.65
C LEU A 672 -11.35 8.26 40.94
N ALA A 673 -10.28 8.59 41.67
CA ALA A 673 -9.22 7.63 42.00
C ALA A 673 -9.76 6.44 42.82
N GLU A 674 -10.70 6.68 43.73
CA GLU A 674 -11.36 5.63 44.51
C GLU A 674 -12.24 4.72 43.62
N VAL A 675 -13.08 5.31 42.77
CA VAL A 675 -13.93 4.55 41.83
C VAL A 675 -13.08 3.74 40.86
N GLN A 676 -12.03 4.34 40.28
CA GLN A 676 -11.10 3.66 39.40
C GLN A 676 -10.38 2.50 40.10
N ALA A 677 -10.00 2.66 41.37
CA ALA A 677 -9.35 1.59 42.12
C ALA A 677 -10.28 0.39 42.35
N ILE A 678 -11.56 0.63 42.64
CA ILE A 678 -12.54 -0.44 42.93
C ILE A 678 -13.00 -1.13 41.63
N LEU A 679 -13.28 -0.35 40.58
CA LEU A 679 -13.73 -0.86 39.27
C LEU A 679 -12.58 -1.30 38.34
N LYS A 680 -11.32 -1.22 38.81
CA LYS A 680 -10.14 -1.64 38.06
C LYS A 680 -10.29 -3.07 37.54
N GLY A 681 -10.03 -3.26 36.26
CA GLY A 681 -10.11 -4.55 35.59
C GLY A 681 -11.54 -5.02 35.28
N VAL A 682 -12.54 -4.14 35.42
CA VAL A 682 -13.93 -4.40 35.03
C VAL A 682 -14.42 -3.39 34.00
N ILE A 683 -14.20 -2.09 34.21
CA ILE A 683 -14.55 -1.05 33.21
C ILE A 683 -13.62 0.16 33.35
N ASP A 684 -13.24 0.77 32.23
CA ASP A 684 -12.46 2.01 32.22
C ASP A 684 -13.37 3.22 32.47
N VAL A 685 -13.02 3.98 33.50
CA VAL A 685 -13.80 5.14 33.97
C VAL A 685 -13.00 6.43 33.81
N GLU A 686 -13.60 7.43 33.19
CA GLU A 686 -13.09 8.80 33.13
C GLU A 686 -14.06 9.79 33.78
N SER A 687 -13.59 10.93 34.27
CA SER A 687 -14.44 11.91 34.96
C SER A 687 -14.81 13.09 34.08
N HIS A 688 -16.09 13.46 34.03
CA HIS A 688 -16.55 14.74 33.49
C HIS A 688 -17.17 15.58 34.61
N ASN A 689 -16.83 16.86 34.67
CA ASN A 689 -17.45 17.79 35.61
C ASN A 689 -18.69 18.40 34.96
N LEU A 690 -19.87 17.84 35.25
CA LEU A 690 -21.15 18.38 34.83
C LEU A 690 -21.94 18.86 36.03
N ASP A 691 -22.57 20.02 35.88
CA ASP A 691 -23.48 20.57 36.89
C ASP A 691 -24.89 20.00 36.65
N LEU A 692 -25.32 19.11 37.54
CA LEU A 692 -26.64 18.46 37.48
C LEU A 692 -27.62 19.23 38.35
N PRO A 693 -28.91 19.35 37.94
CA PRO A 693 -29.89 20.08 38.71
C PRO A 693 -30.11 19.44 40.09
N GLU A 694 -30.39 20.28 41.09
CA GLU A 694 -30.86 19.83 42.40
C GLU A 694 -32.35 19.48 42.30
N LEU A 695 -32.68 18.23 42.61
CA LEU A 695 -34.03 17.68 42.46
C LEU A 695 -34.66 17.44 43.84
N GLN A 696 -35.98 17.58 43.92
CA GLN A 696 -36.75 17.31 45.13
C GLN A 696 -37.48 15.96 45.03
N GLY A 697 -37.38 15.12 46.07
CA GLY A 697 -38.04 13.82 46.12
C GLY A 697 -37.30 12.80 46.99
N GLU A 698 -37.66 11.53 46.80
CA GLU A 698 -37.01 10.37 47.42
C GLU A 698 -35.61 10.15 46.85
N THR A 699 -34.68 9.68 47.70
CA THR A 699 -33.24 9.57 47.35
C THR A 699 -32.99 8.75 46.08
N GLN A 700 -33.71 7.64 45.91
CA GLN A 700 -33.56 6.76 44.74
C GLN A 700 -34.05 7.41 43.44
N GLU A 701 -35.17 8.13 43.52
CA GLU A 701 -35.75 8.80 42.36
C GLU A 701 -34.90 10.00 41.92
N ILE A 702 -34.34 10.74 42.87
CA ILE A 702 -33.35 11.78 42.59
C ILE A 702 -32.13 11.19 41.88
N ALA A 703 -31.56 10.11 42.40
CA ALA A 703 -30.38 9.48 41.80
C ALA A 703 -30.63 8.98 40.37
N LYS A 704 -31.80 8.39 40.10
CA LYS A 704 -32.20 7.98 38.73
C LYS A 704 -32.32 9.18 37.81
N GLN A 705 -33.06 10.20 38.22
CA GLN A 705 -33.30 11.38 37.38
C GLN A 705 -32.00 12.13 37.08
N LYS A 706 -31.11 12.29 38.07
CA LYS A 706 -29.78 12.87 37.86
C LYS A 706 -28.94 12.06 36.87
N CYS A 707 -28.94 10.73 37.01
CA CYS A 707 -28.22 9.84 36.09
C CYS A 707 -28.79 9.91 34.66
N LYS A 708 -30.11 10.00 34.52
CA LYS A 708 -30.78 10.14 33.23
C LYS A 708 -30.41 11.45 32.54
N ILE A 709 -30.48 12.57 33.25
CA ILE A 709 -30.10 13.89 32.75
C ILE A 709 -28.62 13.91 32.35
N ALA A 710 -27.75 13.28 33.14
CA ALA A 710 -26.34 13.13 32.80
C ALA A 710 -26.13 12.36 31.49
N ALA A 711 -26.81 11.23 31.30
CA ALA A 711 -26.71 10.40 30.09
C ALA A 711 -27.23 11.13 28.85
N GLU A 712 -28.33 11.87 28.98
CA GLU A 712 -28.88 12.73 27.93
C GLU A 712 -27.90 13.85 27.55
N THR A 713 -27.26 14.47 28.54
CA THR A 713 -26.29 15.56 28.32
C THR A 713 -24.99 15.06 27.70
N LEU A 714 -24.49 13.90 28.14
CA LEU A 714 -23.24 13.30 27.66
C LEU A 714 -23.39 12.54 26.34
N ASN A 715 -24.62 12.18 25.98
CA ASN A 715 -24.93 11.32 24.84
C ASN A 715 -24.13 10.01 24.86
N GLY A 716 -24.08 9.35 26.02
CA GLY A 716 -23.30 8.12 26.23
C GLY A 716 -23.46 7.52 27.63
N PRO A 717 -22.80 6.37 27.91
CA PRO A 717 -22.93 5.71 29.19
C PRO A 717 -22.26 6.51 30.32
N CYS A 718 -22.96 6.64 31.44
CA CYS A 718 -22.44 7.39 32.57
C CYS A 718 -22.85 6.82 33.92
N ILE A 719 -22.10 7.19 34.96
CA ILE A 719 -22.48 7.02 36.35
C ILE A 719 -22.53 8.36 37.10
N THR A 720 -23.46 8.46 38.04
CA THR A 720 -23.60 9.59 38.98
C THR A 720 -23.55 9.07 40.41
N GLU A 721 -23.07 9.87 41.36
CA GLU A 721 -22.98 9.52 42.78
C GLU A 721 -23.72 10.57 43.63
N ASP A 722 -24.60 10.11 44.51
CA ASP A 722 -25.16 10.92 45.60
C ASP A 722 -24.80 10.31 46.97
N THR A 723 -24.31 11.14 47.89
CA THR A 723 -24.00 10.74 49.27
C THR A 723 -24.95 11.43 50.23
N SER A 724 -25.62 10.65 51.08
CA SER A 724 -26.69 11.08 51.97
C SER A 724 -26.42 10.68 53.42
N LEU A 725 -26.99 11.44 54.36
CA LEU A 725 -27.12 11.04 55.76
C LEU A 725 -28.59 11.14 56.16
N CYS A 726 -29.15 10.00 56.53
CA CYS A 726 -30.59 9.82 56.70
C CYS A 726 -30.91 9.58 58.17
N PHE A 727 -31.80 10.37 58.77
CA PHE A 727 -32.21 10.20 60.17
C PHE A 727 -33.51 9.40 60.23
N ASN A 728 -33.53 8.31 60.99
CA ASN A 728 -34.72 7.45 61.07
C ASN A 728 -35.90 8.20 61.71
N ALA A 729 -35.63 9.00 62.74
CA ALA A 729 -36.62 9.88 63.39
C ALA A 729 -37.29 10.88 62.44
N MET A 730 -36.69 11.18 61.29
CA MET A 730 -37.23 12.10 60.28
C MET A 730 -37.55 11.40 58.95
N ASN A 731 -37.86 10.09 58.99
CA ASN A 731 -38.17 9.27 57.80
C ASN A 731 -37.10 9.38 56.70
N GLY A 732 -35.83 9.46 57.08
CA GLY A 732 -34.70 9.52 56.15
C GLY A 732 -34.23 10.94 55.78
N LEU A 733 -34.90 12.00 56.23
CA LEU A 733 -34.40 13.36 56.10
C LEU A 733 -33.23 13.61 57.07
N PRO A 734 -32.26 14.50 56.76
CA PRO A 734 -32.19 15.36 55.56
C PRO A 734 -31.73 14.64 54.28
N GLY A 735 -31.30 13.38 54.36
CA GLY A 735 -31.01 12.54 53.20
C GLY A 735 -30.02 13.19 52.22
N PRO A 736 -30.38 13.33 50.92
CA PRO A 736 -29.48 13.93 49.92
C PRO A 736 -29.20 15.41 50.15
N TYR A 737 -30.03 16.10 50.96
CA TYR A 737 -29.83 17.53 51.29
C TYR A 737 -28.89 17.75 52.46
N ILE A 738 -28.28 16.69 53.00
CA ILE A 738 -27.40 16.78 54.18
C ILE A 738 -26.32 17.86 54.06
N LYS A 739 -25.76 18.09 52.87
CA LYS A 739 -24.77 19.16 52.63
C LYS A 739 -25.31 20.55 53.00
N TRP A 740 -26.56 20.83 52.62
CA TRP A 740 -27.23 22.11 52.89
C TRP A 740 -27.57 22.26 54.38
N PHE A 741 -28.05 21.18 55.00
CA PHE A 741 -28.32 21.15 56.44
C PHE A 741 -27.04 21.34 57.24
N LEU A 742 -25.97 20.63 56.90
CA LEU A 742 -24.66 20.77 57.55
C LEU A 742 -24.09 22.18 57.38
N SER A 743 -24.20 22.77 56.18
CA SER A 743 -23.73 24.13 55.93
C SER A 743 -24.51 25.19 56.71
N SER A 744 -25.80 24.96 56.96
CA SER A 744 -26.68 25.93 57.62
C SER A 744 -26.66 25.80 59.14
N LEU A 745 -26.59 24.56 59.64
CA LEU A 745 -26.73 24.24 61.06
C LEU A 745 -25.37 24.04 61.75
N GLY A 746 -24.32 23.72 60.99
CA GLY A 746 -23.03 23.26 61.51
C GLY A 746 -23.11 21.87 62.15
N HIS A 747 -21.96 21.32 62.51
CA HIS A 747 -21.84 19.96 63.10
C HIS A 747 -22.68 19.81 64.37
N ASP A 748 -22.64 20.79 65.28
CA ASP A 748 -23.46 20.75 66.50
C ASP A 748 -24.97 20.92 66.22
N GLY A 749 -25.32 21.62 65.15
CA GLY A 749 -26.72 21.87 64.80
C GLY A 749 -27.45 20.63 64.30
N LEU A 750 -26.75 19.69 63.64
CA LEU A 750 -27.34 18.39 63.25
C LEU A 750 -27.72 17.55 64.47
N ASN A 751 -26.87 17.52 65.51
CA ASN A 751 -27.20 16.84 66.76
C ASN A 751 -28.37 17.52 67.50
N LYS A 752 -28.37 18.86 67.53
CA LYS A 752 -29.48 19.65 68.11
C LYS A 752 -30.80 19.47 67.38
N MET A 753 -30.77 19.29 66.06
CA MET A 753 -31.98 19.02 65.26
C MET A 753 -32.72 17.78 65.74
N LEU A 754 -31.98 16.78 66.22
CA LEU A 754 -32.55 15.57 66.77
C LEU A 754 -32.83 15.64 68.28
N ALA A 755 -32.51 16.73 68.99
CA ALA A 755 -32.57 16.80 70.46
C ALA A 755 -33.94 16.38 71.03
N GLY A 756 -35.04 16.75 70.36
CA GLY A 756 -36.41 16.43 70.77
C GLY A 756 -36.93 15.04 70.40
N PHE A 757 -36.14 14.20 69.73
CA PHE A 757 -36.51 12.83 69.34
C PHE A 757 -35.77 11.81 70.21
N ASP A 758 -36.45 10.79 70.76
CA ASP A 758 -35.75 9.73 71.50
C ASP A 758 -34.86 8.87 70.59
N ASP A 759 -35.31 8.65 69.35
CA ASP A 759 -34.55 7.93 68.34
C ASP A 759 -33.45 8.83 67.74
N LYS A 760 -32.19 8.45 67.97
CA LYS A 760 -31.01 9.09 67.38
C LYS A 760 -30.40 8.28 66.24
N SER A 761 -31.03 7.17 65.84
CA SER A 761 -30.49 6.30 64.82
C SER A 761 -30.52 6.97 63.44
N ALA A 762 -29.47 6.70 62.67
CA ALA A 762 -29.25 7.26 61.35
C ALA A 762 -28.49 6.28 60.49
N PHE A 763 -28.44 6.52 59.19
CA PHE A 763 -27.59 5.76 58.29
C PHE A 763 -26.96 6.67 57.25
N ALA A 764 -25.68 6.44 56.95
CA ALA A 764 -25.01 7.01 55.80
C ALA A 764 -25.32 6.14 54.57
N LEU A 765 -25.74 6.77 53.49
CA LEU A 765 -26.14 6.12 52.23
C LEU A 765 -25.31 6.69 51.08
N CYS A 766 -24.71 5.81 50.28
CA CYS A 766 -24.16 6.18 48.97
C CYS A 766 -25.00 5.50 47.89
N THR A 767 -25.41 6.26 46.90
CA THR A 767 -26.21 5.78 45.79
C THR A 767 -25.48 6.10 44.48
N PHE A 768 -25.16 5.06 43.70
CA PHE A 768 -24.69 5.20 42.32
C PHE A 768 -25.83 4.95 41.35
N GLY A 769 -26.05 5.86 40.42
CA GLY A 769 -26.88 5.61 39.24
C GLY A 769 -25.99 5.26 38.05
N TYR A 770 -26.38 4.27 37.26
CA TYR A 770 -25.79 3.93 35.97
C TYR A 770 -26.82 4.01 34.86
N CYS A 771 -26.46 4.62 33.74
CA CYS A 771 -27.28 4.65 32.54
C CYS A 771 -26.42 4.32 31.32
N GLU A 772 -26.96 3.50 30.41
CA GLU A 772 -26.26 3.07 29.18
C GLU A 772 -26.17 4.18 28.13
N GLY A 773 -27.06 5.18 28.20
CA GLY A 773 -27.11 6.30 27.28
C GLY A 773 -28.53 6.86 27.16
N PRO A 774 -28.76 7.85 26.28
CA PRO A 774 -30.06 8.46 26.09
C PRO A 774 -31.17 7.42 25.82
N GLY A 775 -32.33 7.63 26.43
CA GLY A 775 -33.50 6.75 26.27
C GLY A 775 -33.46 5.43 27.06
N HIS A 776 -32.37 5.13 27.78
CA HIS A 776 -32.28 3.97 28.67
C HIS A 776 -32.70 4.35 30.10
N GLU A 777 -33.28 3.38 30.82
CA GLU A 777 -33.70 3.60 32.21
C GLU A 777 -32.52 3.35 33.18
N PRO A 778 -32.17 4.29 34.07
CA PRO A 778 -31.04 4.13 34.96
C PRO A 778 -31.23 3.03 36.00
N VAL A 779 -30.15 2.30 36.30
CA VAL A 779 -30.05 1.30 37.35
C VAL A 779 -29.36 1.91 38.57
N ILE A 780 -29.84 1.60 39.78
CA ILE A 780 -29.33 2.15 41.04
C ILE A 780 -28.63 1.09 41.87
N PHE A 781 -27.53 1.47 42.51
CA PHE A 781 -26.73 0.65 43.42
C PHE A 781 -26.54 1.39 44.74
N GLU A 782 -26.78 0.72 45.86
CA GLU A 782 -26.82 1.36 47.18
C GLU A 782 -25.86 0.70 48.16
N GLY A 783 -25.15 1.51 48.92
CA GLY A 783 -24.44 1.07 50.10
C GLY A 783 -24.89 1.84 51.32
N LYS A 784 -25.15 1.13 52.41
CA LYS A 784 -25.66 1.70 53.67
C LYS A 784 -24.72 1.37 54.81
N THR A 785 -24.47 2.36 55.66
CA THR A 785 -23.76 2.21 56.93
C THR A 785 -24.70 2.69 58.04
N PRO A 786 -25.24 1.80 58.90
CA PRO A 786 -26.11 2.19 60.00
C PRO A 786 -25.29 2.74 61.17
N GLY A 787 -25.92 3.58 61.99
CA GLY A 787 -25.30 4.26 63.11
C GLY A 787 -26.27 5.15 63.86
N LYS A 788 -25.72 6.15 64.55
CA LYS A 788 -26.47 7.15 65.30
C LYS A 788 -25.80 8.51 65.25
N ILE A 789 -26.60 9.56 65.44
CA ILE A 789 -26.10 10.93 65.54
C ILE A 789 -25.71 11.23 66.97
N VAL A 790 -24.49 11.71 67.15
CA VAL A 790 -23.89 12.04 68.45
C VAL A 790 -23.34 13.47 68.44
N PRO A 791 -23.07 14.06 69.61
CA PRO A 791 -22.33 15.32 69.68
C PRO A 791 -21.01 15.22 68.91
N SER A 792 -20.60 16.31 68.26
CA SER A 792 -19.43 16.30 67.38
C SER A 792 -18.15 15.89 68.12
N ARG A 793 -17.43 14.88 67.63
CA ARG A 793 -16.12 14.43 68.13
C ARG A 793 -15.14 14.22 66.97
N GLY A 794 -13.84 14.42 67.25
CA GLY A 794 -12.79 14.33 66.23
C GLY A 794 -12.76 15.50 65.22
N PRO A 795 -11.99 15.36 64.12
CA PRO A 795 -11.86 16.42 63.11
C PRO A 795 -13.14 16.70 62.33
N THR A 796 -13.51 17.98 62.19
CA THR A 796 -14.70 18.45 61.44
C THR A 796 -14.40 18.76 59.97
N THR A 797 -13.28 18.28 59.45
CA THR A 797 -12.73 18.65 58.13
C THR A 797 -13.47 18.02 56.95
N PHE A 798 -14.29 17.00 57.17
CA PHE A 798 -14.98 16.27 56.11
C PHE A 798 -16.42 15.95 56.47
N GLY A 799 -17.37 16.63 55.79
CA GLY A 799 -18.79 16.31 55.86
C GLY A 799 -19.33 16.15 57.28
N TRP A 800 -20.19 15.16 57.47
CA TRP A 800 -20.86 14.83 58.73
C TRP A 800 -20.12 13.76 59.56
N ASP A 801 -18.86 13.47 59.23
CA ASP A 801 -18.10 12.37 59.83
C ASP A 801 -17.98 12.52 61.36
N SER A 802 -17.83 13.74 61.86
CA SER A 802 -17.62 14.01 63.29
C SER A 802 -18.88 13.82 64.13
N VAL A 803 -20.06 13.70 63.52
CA VAL A 803 -21.34 13.60 64.22
C VAL A 803 -22.05 12.28 63.99
N PHE A 804 -21.54 11.45 63.07
CA PHE A 804 -22.08 10.14 62.77
C PHE A 804 -21.24 9.06 63.44
N GLN A 805 -21.81 8.35 64.42
CA GLN A 805 -21.20 7.18 65.05
C GLN A 805 -21.76 5.91 64.41
N PRO A 806 -20.98 5.15 63.62
CA PRO A 806 -21.45 3.91 63.02
C PRO A 806 -21.71 2.84 64.09
N ASP A 807 -22.67 1.95 63.82
CA ASP A 807 -23.00 0.87 64.74
C ASP A 807 -21.80 -0.07 64.95
N GLY A 808 -21.64 -0.54 66.19
CA GLY A 808 -20.52 -1.41 66.58
C GLY A 808 -19.22 -0.68 66.92
N TYR A 809 -19.21 0.66 66.90
CA TYR A 809 -18.06 1.48 67.26
C TYR A 809 -18.43 2.55 68.29
N GLU A 810 -17.50 2.88 69.19
CA GLU A 810 -17.65 3.99 70.15
C GLU A 810 -17.16 5.33 69.57
N GLN A 811 -16.31 5.26 68.55
CA GLN A 811 -15.78 6.39 67.80
C GLN A 811 -16.79 6.91 66.77
N THR A 812 -16.79 8.22 66.55
CA THR A 812 -17.43 8.82 65.36
C THR A 812 -16.69 8.41 64.10
N TYR A 813 -17.34 8.56 62.94
CA TYR A 813 -16.69 8.31 61.67
C TYR A 813 -15.40 9.13 61.59
N ALA A 814 -15.36 10.40 62.01
CA ALA A 814 -14.14 11.22 61.97
C ALA A 814 -12.96 10.62 62.76
N GLU A 815 -13.23 9.98 63.90
CA GLU A 815 -12.23 9.40 64.80
C GLU A 815 -11.74 8.01 64.38
N LEU A 816 -12.44 7.32 63.47
CA LEU A 816 -12.03 6.00 63.00
C LEU A 816 -10.77 6.06 62.13
N ASP A 817 -9.91 5.06 62.31
CA ASP A 817 -8.78 4.80 61.42
C ASP A 817 -9.25 4.56 59.99
N LYS A 818 -8.44 5.02 59.02
CA LYS A 818 -8.76 4.96 57.59
C LYS A 818 -9.07 3.54 57.10
N SER A 819 -8.37 2.52 57.62
CA SER A 819 -8.61 1.12 57.27
C SER A 819 -9.99 0.63 57.70
N ILE A 820 -10.45 1.05 58.88
CA ILE A 820 -11.77 0.70 59.42
C ILE A 820 -12.86 1.47 58.66
N LYS A 821 -12.67 2.76 58.40
CA LYS A 821 -13.60 3.57 57.57
C LYS A 821 -13.88 2.90 56.23
N ASN A 822 -12.82 2.45 55.55
CA ASN A 822 -12.92 1.81 54.26
C ASN A 822 -13.69 0.48 54.30
N SER A 823 -13.59 -0.30 55.38
CA SER A 823 -14.29 -1.60 55.49
C SER A 823 -15.79 -1.45 55.78
N ILE A 824 -16.20 -0.34 56.39
CA ILE A 824 -17.62 -0.04 56.67
C ILE A 824 -18.20 1.02 55.74
N SER A 825 -17.47 1.40 54.68
CA SER A 825 -17.84 2.46 53.75
C SER A 825 -19.07 2.10 52.93
N HIS A 826 -20.08 2.97 52.99
CA HIS A 826 -21.27 2.93 52.16
C HIS A 826 -20.92 3.12 50.67
N ARG A 827 -19.92 3.95 50.33
CA ARG A 827 -19.47 4.10 48.93
C ARG A 827 -18.87 2.80 48.39
N SER A 828 -18.00 2.13 49.16
CA SER A 828 -17.39 0.86 48.73
C SER A 828 -18.44 -0.21 48.49
N ARG A 829 -19.43 -0.32 49.38
CA ARG A 829 -20.54 -1.28 49.25
C ARG A 829 -21.38 -1.03 47.98
N ALA A 830 -21.70 0.24 47.67
CA ALA A 830 -22.44 0.59 46.46
C ALA A 830 -21.63 0.26 45.18
N LEU A 831 -20.33 0.54 45.19
CA LEU A 831 -19.44 0.23 44.06
C LEU A 831 -19.24 -1.27 43.87
N ASP A 832 -19.24 -2.06 44.94
CA ASP A 832 -19.18 -3.52 44.84
C ASP A 832 -20.44 -4.11 44.17
N GLU A 833 -21.63 -3.53 44.41
CA GLU A 833 -22.85 -3.91 43.69
C GLU A 833 -22.78 -3.53 42.21
N LEU A 834 -22.35 -2.30 41.90
CA LEU A 834 -22.12 -1.85 40.52
C LEU A 834 -21.10 -2.72 39.78
N LYS A 835 -20.03 -3.12 40.47
CA LYS A 835 -18.99 -4.01 39.94
C LYS A 835 -19.56 -5.39 39.59
N LYS A 836 -20.35 -5.98 40.48
CA LYS A 836 -21.04 -7.26 40.23
C LYS A 836 -21.99 -7.16 39.04
N TYR A 837 -22.69 -6.04 38.90
CA TYR A 837 -23.59 -5.80 37.77
C TYR A 837 -22.84 -5.83 36.44
N PHE A 838 -21.70 -5.13 36.33
CA PHE A 838 -20.89 -5.18 35.10
C PHE A 838 -20.32 -6.58 34.83
N GLN A 839 -19.83 -7.28 35.86
CA GLN A 839 -19.30 -8.63 35.72
C GLN A 839 -20.35 -9.66 35.26
N GLN A 840 -21.62 -9.48 35.63
CA GLN A 840 -22.72 -10.33 35.17
C GLN A 840 -23.16 -10.04 33.75
N LYS A 841 -22.87 -8.85 33.21
CA LYS A 841 -23.25 -8.43 31.86
C LYS A 841 -22.24 -8.84 30.79
N GLU A 842 -21.02 -9.21 31.18
CA GLU A 842 -19.95 -9.72 30.30
C GLU A 842 -19.98 -11.25 30.10
N GLN A 843 -20.79 -11.99 30.87
CA GLN A 843 -21.12 -13.41 30.64
C GLN A 843 -22.35 -13.54 29.74
#